data_AF-A0AAD7G2F3-F1
#
_entry.id   AF-A0AAD7G2F3-F1
#
_cell.length_a   1.000
_cell.length_b   1.000
_cell.length_c   1.000
_cell.angle_alpha   90.00
_cell.angle_beta   90.00
_cell.angle_gamma   90.00
#
_symmetry.space_group_name_H-M   'P 1'
#
loop_
_entity.id
_entity.type
_entity.pdbx_description
1 polymer ?
#
loop_
_entity_poly.entity_id
_entity_poly.type
_entity_poly.pdbx_seq_one_letter_code
_entity_poly.pdbx_strand_id
1 'polypeptide(L)'
;MSLRPQPSSLRLELPPLPRPSNAAPAANINSIVNQARLAHSGASQLRVPTLTRRHARANISPIARPATTSRPSLPCPPTINSCLFVRGTETYLRTLNVILPPVDNEEIFFMRFLRGSFFAHMRRFGLVVEDSPLASTPVTAHIRSLVDVLRERGINVDHPAETALLAHEGMPLIPLYVGNRGVARPSDNQIRLRRSPLPPQSTLADMAASRLRFAIPGLCIETVDGESYFCIQWVMSQEFLSATFTLPGIGQEARLHHCLPRRINSVFPRDREFVPWPHEDGASSCDGGDVANLSDLDDEEMDVVASVVRPVAETRLPHLPASIWDDEQPWPPASRGRHPAFTESSVYVAARGASNTPLRVIYSGDTLAEAADELLTAIGRYYPRTPEERDSGDGVVRSLGEGVLRDVYQEAFSKVMAGSSRWLTPHFDGKLSLLCVLSLGFGDHYLSAGRQHDIAVAGALWALLMIRGTAVDPVDVSLLQFLLHDGDLRALHPGFIGEWHPALRAIISAWKTAGPAGNVNKPAIVGPLASYMDLPIQAIENRDQRMHDALAVEMVYKAVVASQGPRHKDMEWLLRGFKLTCRNGFQFPKFVCNTSGGSEAFLTKVMASLVGPYSLIPRLVFPPSPLAGPIVEAMGGETLADLFQDYLEQTGVPCPALFEACKPHFTESADLTRVDSPNFRAQMLTWAVTGQPFLPAGSSGISIMLVDDDDPVYLGGHDTEMRRALVDSGTISYRTCFQQARIPASFLLRAAQAAYTGVEPASRRKFLHHWLLCQSLGAIGDTHTFT
;
A
#
# COMPACT_ATOMS: atom_id res chain seq x y z
N MET A 1 -25.72 9.33 39.97
CA MET A 1 -25.70 10.72 39.48
C MET A 1 -24.28 11.23 39.57
N SER A 2 -23.55 11.19 38.46
CA SER A 2 -22.19 11.74 38.33
C SER A 2 -22.02 12.20 36.90
N LEU A 3 -21.86 13.51 36.73
CA LEU A 3 -21.67 14.20 35.46
C LEU A 3 -20.32 13.81 34.86
N ARG A 4 -20.30 13.38 33.60
CA ARG A 4 -19.09 13.31 32.76
C ARG A 4 -18.86 14.68 32.11
N PRO A 5 -17.61 15.12 31.90
CA PRO A 5 -17.33 16.40 31.24
C PRO A 5 -17.61 16.29 29.73
N GLN A 6 -18.18 17.36 29.16
CA GLN A 6 -18.39 17.54 27.73
C GLN A 6 -17.05 17.76 27.00
N PRO A 7 -16.93 17.37 25.72
CA PRO A 7 -15.82 17.79 24.87
C PRO A 7 -15.95 19.28 24.54
N SER A 8 -14.89 20.04 24.83
CA SER A 8 -14.77 21.46 24.52
C SER A 8 -14.71 21.68 23.00
N SER A 9 -15.82 22.12 22.43
CA SER A 9 -15.86 22.67 21.06
C SER A 9 -15.18 24.04 21.04
N LEU A 10 -14.29 24.26 20.05
CA LEU A 10 -13.66 25.54 19.77
C LEU A 10 -14.73 26.57 19.36
N ARG A 11 -15.21 27.34 20.34
CA ARG A 11 -15.90 28.61 20.12
C ARG A 11 -14.85 29.70 20.04
N LEU A 12 -14.70 30.33 18.87
CA LEU A 12 -13.89 31.55 18.68
C LEU A 12 -14.62 32.73 19.36
N GLU A 13 -14.51 32.84 20.68
CA GLU A 13 -14.86 34.05 21.44
C GLU A 13 -13.56 34.80 21.76
N LEU A 14 -13.43 36.03 21.25
CA LEU A 14 -12.26 36.92 21.43
C LEU A 14 -12.10 37.36 22.90
N PRO A 15 -10.97 37.11 23.59
CA PRO A 15 -10.72 37.62 24.94
C PRO A 15 -9.76 38.83 24.98
N PRO A 16 -9.80 39.68 26.04
CA PRO A 16 -8.96 40.86 26.17
C PRO A 16 -7.56 40.57 26.73
N LEU A 17 -6.59 41.36 26.27
CA LEU A 17 -5.13 41.23 26.52
C LEU A 17 -4.68 41.47 27.97
N PRO A 18 -3.60 40.78 28.42
CA PRO A 18 -2.66 41.35 29.39
C PRO A 18 -1.20 41.43 28.89
N ARG A 19 -0.46 42.37 29.49
CA ARG A 19 0.93 42.78 29.21
C ARG A 19 2.00 41.83 29.79
N PRO A 20 3.28 41.91 29.35
CA PRO A 20 4.26 40.83 29.51
C PRO A 20 5.19 40.98 30.72
N SER A 21 5.77 39.86 31.17
CA SER A 21 6.93 39.84 32.09
C SER A 21 8.06 38.91 31.61
N ASN A 22 9.19 39.58 31.37
CA ASN A 22 10.61 39.23 31.20
C ASN A 22 11.22 37.88 31.70
N ALA A 23 12.24 37.48 30.90
CA ALA A 23 13.58 36.93 31.22
C ALA A 23 13.72 35.44 31.64
N ALA A 24 14.30 34.53 30.83
CA ALA A 24 15.74 34.28 30.50
C ALA A 24 16.44 33.30 31.48
N PRO A 25 17.63 32.72 31.20
CA PRO A 25 18.04 31.89 30.05
C PRO A 25 18.82 30.59 30.43
N ALA A 26 19.06 29.77 29.40
CA ALA A 26 20.09 28.75 29.12
C ALA A 26 21.11 28.27 30.19
N ALA A 27 21.41 26.97 30.17
CA ALA A 27 22.77 26.45 30.37
C ALA A 27 23.01 25.13 29.61
N ASN A 28 24.21 25.05 29.03
CA ASN A 28 24.78 24.06 28.14
C ASN A 28 26.05 23.54 28.82
N ILE A 29 26.23 22.22 29.04
CA ILE A 29 27.52 21.65 29.47
C ILE A 29 27.72 20.26 28.85
N ASN A 30 28.65 20.21 27.90
CA ASN A 30 29.40 19.01 27.51
C ASN A 30 30.53 18.73 28.51
N SER A 31 30.85 17.45 28.64
CA SER A 31 32.13 16.82 29.03
C SER A 31 32.10 16.01 30.33
N ILE A 32 32.33 14.69 30.20
CA ILE A 32 33.54 14.00 30.71
C ILE A 32 33.40 12.52 30.34
N VAL A 33 34.37 12.06 29.54
CA VAL A 33 34.60 10.69 29.11
C VAL A 33 35.82 10.16 29.87
N ASN A 34 35.75 8.87 30.25
CA ASN A 34 36.82 7.97 30.74
C ASN A 34 37.06 7.82 32.25
N GLN A 35 36.64 6.65 32.76
CA GLN A 35 37.33 5.74 33.70
C GLN A 35 36.35 4.55 33.89
N ALA A 36 36.64 3.24 33.77
CA ALA A 36 37.86 2.46 33.71
C ALA A 36 37.58 1.07 33.10
N ARG A 37 38.64 0.37 32.69
CA ARG A 37 38.71 -1.00 32.13
C ARG A 37 39.12 -2.05 33.19
N LEU A 38 38.96 -3.33 32.81
CA LEU A 38 39.55 -4.61 33.31
C LEU A 38 38.62 -5.40 34.26
N ALA A 39 38.42 -6.72 34.19
CA ALA A 39 39.08 -7.86 33.54
C ALA A 39 37.98 -8.93 33.19
N HIS A 40 38.14 -9.91 32.28
CA HIS A 40 38.96 -11.12 32.45
C HIS A 40 39.00 -11.94 31.15
N SER A 41 40.12 -12.65 31.00
CA SER A 41 40.46 -13.65 30.00
C SER A 41 40.36 -15.08 30.55
N GLY A 42 40.05 -16.05 29.68
CA GLY A 42 40.29 -17.50 29.90
C GLY A 42 39.60 -18.32 28.79
N ALA A 43 40.29 -18.65 27.69
CA ALA A 43 41.08 -19.87 27.47
C ALA A 43 40.27 -21.18 27.44
N SER A 44 40.19 -21.85 26.27
CA SER A 44 40.69 -23.23 26.06
C SER A 44 40.22 -23.85 24.72
N GLN A 45 41.13 -24.62 24.13
CA GLN A 45 41.06 -25.38 22.86
C GLN A 45 40.37 -26.76 23.03
N LEU A 46 39.90 -27.40 21.94
CA LEU A 46 40.44 -28.67 21.37
C LEU A 46 39.47 -29.45 20.44
N ARG A 47 40.00 -29.77 19.25
CA ARG A 47 39.99 -31.02 18.43
C ARG A 47 38.72 -31.83 18.06
N VAL A 48 38.73 -32.16 16.76
CA VAL A 48 37.98 -33.13 15.93
C VAL A 48 38.14 -34.61 16.39
N PRO A 49 37.28 -35.57 15.99
CA PRO A 49 37.65 -36.40 14.83
C PRO A 49 36.50 -36.91 13.92
N THR A 50 36.92 -37.23 12.69
CA THR A 50 36.28 -37.84 11.52
C THR A 50 35.94 -39.33 11.72
N LEU A 51 34.87 -39.85 11.08
CA LEU A 51 34.70 -41.30 10.82
C LEU A 51 34.00 -41.57 9.48
N THR A 52 34.37 -42.72 8.89
CA THR A 52 34.29 -43.15 7.48
C THR A 52 33.28 -44.28 7.20
N ARG A 53 32.77 -44.32 5.96
CA ARG A 53 32.39 -45.46 5.07
C ARG A 53 31.60 -46.68 5.62
N ARG A 54 30.53 -47.09 4.89
CA ARG A 54 30.46 -48.41 4.21
C ARG A 54 29.26 -48.58 3.26
N HIS A 55 29.52 -49.18 2.10
CA HIS A 55 28.56 -49.72 1.12
C HIS A 55 27.98 -51.07 1.57
N ALA A 56 26.73 -51.37 1.20
CA ALA A 56 26.25 -52.74 0.96
C ALA A 56 25.04 -52.73 0.00
N ARG A 57 25.16 -53.41 -1.15
CA ARG A 57 24.07 -53.78 -2.06
C ARG A 57 23.51 -55.12 -1.61
N ALA A 58 22.19 -55.30 -1.63
CA ALA A 58 21.55 -56.61 -1.51
C ALA A 58 20.34 -56.72 -2.46
N ASN A 59 20.37 -57.77 -3.26
CA ASN A 59 19.32 -58.25 -4.17
C ASN A 59 18.10 -58.74 -3.38
N ILE A 60 16.87 -58.43 -3.82
CA ILE A 60 15.65 -59.09 -3.35
C ILE A 60 14.73 -59.44 -4.54
N SER A 61 14.35 -60.71 -4.57
CA SER A 61 13.54 -61.45 -5.55
C SER A 61 12.04 -61.05 -5.57
N PRO A 62 11.26 -61.46 -6.60
CA PRO A 62 9.87 -61.05 -6.75
C PRO A 62 8.92 -61.88 -5.88
N ILE A 63 8.09 -61.20 -5.07
CA ILE A 63 7.06 -61.79 -4.22
C ILE A 63 5.71 -61.77 -4.95
N ALA A 64 5.01 -62.90 -4.89
CA ALA A 64 3.71 -63.18 -5.49
C ALA A 64 2.58 -62.24 -5.00
N ARG A 65 1.67 -61.87 -5.91
CA ARG A 65 0.46 -61.06 -5.63
C ARG A 65 -0.58 -61.88 -4.85
N PRO A 66 -1.07 -61.39 -3.69
CA PRO A 66 -2.20 -62.01 -3.00
C PRO A 66 -3.56 -61.56 -3.56
N ALA A 67 -4.56 -62.41 -3.33
CA ALA A 67 -5.92 -62.30 -3.85
C ALA A 67 -6.66 -61.02 -3.43
N THR A 68 -7.43 -60.47 -4.37
CA THR A 68 -8.27 -59.28 -4.24
C THR A 68 -9.42 -59.48 -3.26
N THR A 69 -9.36 -58.80 -2.13
CA THR A 69 -10.50 -58.54 -1.24
C THR A 69 -11.41 -57.47 -1.87
N SER A 70 -12.73 -57.70 -1.85
CA SER A 70 -13.75 -56.81 -2.40
C SER A 70 -13.70 -55.44 -1.71
N ARG A 71 -13.37 -54.39 -2.47
CA ARG A 71 -13.44 -53.01 -2.01
C ARG A 71 -14.90 -52.65 -1.68
N PRO A 72 -15.20 -52.05 -0.53
CA PRO A 72 -16.51 -51.46 -0.29
C PRO A 72 -16.82 -50.45 -1.41
N SER A 73 -17.97 -50.61 -2.05
CA SER A 73 -18.45 -49.70 -3.09
C SER A 73 -18.58 -48.29 -2.52
N LEU A 74 -17.87 -47.33 -3.13
CA LEU A 74 -17.99 -45.92 -2.75
C LEU A 74 -19.46 -45.48 -2.91
N PRO A 75 -20.01 -44.70 -1.97
CA PRO A 75 -21.38 -44.20 -2.08
C PRO A 75 -21.53 -43.43 -3.40
N CYS A 76 -22.58 -43.75 -4.16
CA CYS A 76 -22.90 -43.02 -5.39
C CYS A 76 -23.07 -41.52 -5.05
N PRO A 77 -22.49 -40.61 -5.86
CA PRO A 77 -22.64 -39.18 -5.62
C PRO A 77 -24.13 -38.79 -5.63
N PRO A 78 -24.56 -37.85 -4.78
CA PRO A 78 -25.94 -37.42 -4.72
C PRO A 78 -26.38 -36.86 -6.08
N THR A 79 -27.64 -37.10 -6.43
CA THR A 79 -28.22 -36.69 -7.71
C THR A 79 -29.32 -35.65 -7.48
N ILE A 80 -29.76 -34.93 -8.50
CA ILE A 80 -30.81 -33.92 -8.31
C ILE A 80 -32.10 -34.53 -7.72
N ASN A 81 -32.35 -35.82 -7.99
CA ASN A 81 -33.48 -36.53 -7.42
C ASN A 81 -33.38 -36.72 -5.90
N SER A 82 -32.17 -36.72 -5.31
CA SER A 82 -32.02 -36.75 -3.85
C SER A 82 -32.30 -35.41 -3.18
N CYS A 83 -32.45 -34.33 -3.96
CA CYS A 83 -32.89 -33.02 -3.47
C CYS A 83 -34.42 -32.86 -3.51
N LEU A 84 -35.13 -33.76 -4.21
CA LEU A 84 -36.59 -33.74 -4.31
C LEU A 84 -37.20 -34.58 -3.19
N PHE A 85 -38.27 -34.08 -2.59
CA PHE A 85 -39.08 -34.84 -1.65
C PHE A 85 -40.56 -34.53 -1.85
N VAL A 86 -41.42 -35.48 -1.46
CA VAL A 86 -42.87 -35.36 -1.65
C VAL A 86 -43.53 -35.15 -0.30
N ARG A 87 -44.38 -34.13 -0.20
CA ARG A 87 -45.24 -33.88 0.97
C ARG A 87 -46.68 -33.79 0.50
N GLY A 88 -47.48 -34.83 0.78
CA GLY A 88 -48.81 -34.97 0.20
C GLY A 88 -48.73 -35.31 -1.29
N THR A 89 -49.43 -34.54 -2.14
CA THR A 89 -49.40 -34.68 -3.60
C THR A 89 -48.37 -33.78 -4.28
N GLU A 90 -47.66 -32.97 -3.50
CA GLU A 90 -46.79 -31.93 -4.01
C GLU A 90 -45.32 -32.33 -3.90
N THR A 91 -44.54 -31.98 -4.92
CA THR A 91 -43.10 -32.21 -4.95
C THR A 91 -42.36 -30.92 -4.58
N TYR A 92 -41.53 -31.02 -3.56
CA TYR A 92 -40.70 -29.94 -3.05
C TYR A 92 -39.24 -30.18 -3.42
N LEU A 93 -38.47 -29.10 -3.53
CA LEU A 93 -37.06 -29.14 -3.88
C LEU A 93 -36.25 -28.48 -2.76
N ARG A 94 -35.35 -29.23 -2.13
CA ARG A 94 -34.37 -28.68 -1.17
C ARG A 94 -33.37 -27.84 -1.93
N THR A 95 -33.28 -26.56 -1.60
CA THR A 95 -32.41 -25.59 -2.26
C THR A 95 -31.43 -24.95 -1.28
N LEU A 96 -30.20 -24.77 -1.73
CA LEU A 96 -29.17 -23.98 -1.05
C LEU A 96 -28.85 -22.79 -1.95
N ASN A 97 -29.47 -21.65 -1.66
CA ASN A 97 -29.40 -20.44 -2.47
C ASN A 97 -28.19 -19.61 -2.03
N VAL A 98 -27.19 -19.49 -2.89
CA VAL A 98 -25.95 -18.75 -2.64
C VAL A 98 -26.00 -17.43 -3.41
N ILE A 99 -26.00 -16.32 -2.69
CA ILE A 99 -26.29 -15.00 -3.24
C ILE A 99 -24.98 -14.20 -3.31
N LEU A 100 -24.42 -14.10 -4.51
CA LEU A 100 -23.17 -13.40 -4.76
C LEU A 100 -23.39 -11.88 -4.81
N PRO A 101 -22.56 -11.09 -4.10
CA PRO A 101 -22.55 -9.64 -4.23
C PRO A 101 -22.23 -9.22 -5.66
N PRO A 102 -22.55 -7.97 -6.05
CA PRO A 102 -22.16 -7.47 -7.35
C PRO A 102 -20.64 -7.50 -7.54
N VAL A 103 -20.23 -7.74 -8.77
CA VAL A 103 -18.83 -7.78 -9.19
C VAL A 103 -18.66 -6.76 -10.31
N ASP A 104 -17.70 -5.86 -10.17
CA ASP A 104 -17.44 -4.75 -11.10
C ASP A 104 -16.93 -5.32 -12.44
N ASN A 105 -17.84 -5.73 -13.34
CA ASN A 105 -17.56 -6.33 -14.66
C ASN A 105 -16.57 -7.51 -14.72
N GLU A 106 -16.16 -8.08 -13.59
CA GLU A 106 -15.29 -9.25 -13.56
C GLU A 106 -16.07 -10.54 -13.86
N GLU A 107 -15.39 -11.50 -14.45
CA GLU A 107 -15.91 -12.83 -14.69
C GLU A 107 -16.21 -13.53 -13.34
N ILE A 108 -17.45 -14.01 -13.14
CA ILE A 108 -17.86 -14.68 -11.91
C ILE A 108 -17.36 -16.14 -11.91
N PHE A 109 -16.84 -16.61 -10.77
CA PHE A 109 -16.26 -17.93 -10.62
C PHE A 109 -17.12 -18.86 -9.76
N PHE A 110 -17.08 -20.15 -10.08
CA PHE A 110 -17.60 -21.22 -9.22
C PHE A 110 -16.46 -21.78 -8.36
N MET A 111 -16.62 -21.75 -7.03
CA MET A 111 -15.63 -22.25 -6.09
C MET A 111 -15.77 -23.78 -5.92
N ARG A 112 -14.88 -24.58 -6.52
CA ARG A 112 -14.80 -26.04 -6.36
C ARG A 112 -13.96 -26.42 -5.14
N PHE A 113 -12.79 -25.84 -4.99
CA PHE A 113 -11.83 -26.24 -3.95
C PHE A 113 -12.03 -25.49 -2.64
N LEU A 114 -12.29 -24.18 -2.73
CA LEU A 114 -12.53 -23.33 -1.56
C LEU A 114 -13.99 -23.30 -1.13
N ARG A 115 -14.82 -24.22 -1.65
CA ARG A 115 -16.27 -24.17 -1.54
C ARG A 115 -16.78 -24.10 -0.10
N GLY A 116 -16.29 -24.98 0.77
CA GLY A 116 -16.73 -25.02 2.17
C GLY A 116 -16.42 -23.71 2.92
N SER A 117 -15.21 -23.19 2.74
CA SER A 117 -14.76 -21.92 3.33
C SER A 117 -15.53 -20.73 2.76
N PHE A 118 -15.76 -20.74 1.44
CA PHE A 118 -16.57 -19.75 0.75
C PHE A 118 -18.00 -19.74 1.30
N PHE A 119 -18.65 -20.90 1.42
CA PHE A 119 -20.02 -20.99 1.94
C PHE A 119 -20.11 -20.60 3.41
N ALA A 120 -19.15 -21.00 4.24
CA ALA A 120 -19.07 -20.57 5.62
C ALA A 120 -18.94 -19.04 5.73
N HIS A 121 -18.13 -18.42 4.87
CA HIS A 121 -17.99 -16.97 4.80
C HIS A 121 -19.30 -16.29 4.37
N MET A 122 -19.94 -16.77 3.31
CA MET A 122 -21.21 -16.23 2.82
C MET A 122 -22.35 -16.40 3.85
N ARG A 123 -22.38 -17.52 4.59
CA ARG A 123 -23.34 -17.74 5.69
C ARG A 123 -23.19 -16.70 6.81
N ARG A 124 -21.96 -16.29 7.15
CA ARG A 124 -21.71 -15.23 8.17
C ARG A 124 -22.32 -13.88 7.77
N PHE A 125 -22.45 -13.61 6.47
CA PHE A 125 -23.11 -12.42 5.95
C PHE A 125 -24.60 -12.62 5.66
N GLY A 126 -25.18 -13.77 5.99
CA GLY A 126 -26.59 -14.06 5.69
C GLY A 126 -26.89 -14.26 4.21
N LEU A 127 -25.88 -14.45 3.36
CA LEU A 127 -26.00 -14.57 1.90
C LEU A 127 -26.16 -16.01 1.39
N VAL A 128 -26.35 -16.96 2.31
CA VAL A 128 -26.74 -18.33 2.00
C VAL A 128 -28.10 -18.60 2.65
N VAL A 129 -29.06 -19.02 1.85
CA VAL A 129 -30.44 -19.29 2.28
C VAL A 129 -30.80 -20.73 1.95
N GLU A 130 -31.07 -21.51 2.99
CA GLU A 130 -31.59 -22.87 2.90
C GLU A 130 -33.11 -22.80 2.88
N ASP A 131 -33.74 -23.35 1.85
CA ASP A 131 -35.19 -23.31 1.66
C ASP A 131 -35.68 -24.57 0.92
N SER A 132 -36.96 -24.89 1.02
CA SER A 132 -37.62 -26.01 0.36
C SER A 132 -38.90 -25.56 -0.38
N PRO A 133 -38.79 -24.79 -1.47
CA PRO A 133 -39.93 -24.38 -2.27
C PRO A 133 -40.56 -25.56 -3.03
N LEU A 134 -41.81 -25.37 -3.49
CA LEU A 134 -42.44 -26.27 -4.46
C LEU A 134 -41.59 -26.30 -5.75
N ALA A 135 -41.39 -27.49 -6.32
CA ALA A 135 -40.62 -27.63 -7.55
C ALA A 135 -41.28 -26.87 -8.73
N SER A 136 -42.61 -26.73 -8.70
CA SER A 136 -43.38 -25.95 -9.68
C SER A 136 -43.33 -24.43 -9.47
N THR A 137 -42.69 -23.93 -8.40
CA THR A 137 -42.60 -22.48 -8.15
C THR A 137 -41.88 -21.77 -9.29
N PRO A 138 -42.48 -20.71 -9.87
CA PRO A 138 -41.80 -19.87 -10.86
C PRO A 138 -40.53 -19.24 -10.26
N VAL A 139 -39.45 -19.19 -11.05
CA VAL A 139 -38.16 -18.61 -10.61
C VAL A 139 -38.31 -17.17 -10.14
N THR A 140 -39.16 -16.39 -10.80
CA THR A 140 -39.48 -15.00 -10.40
C THR A 140 -40.15 -14.91 -9.03
N ALA A 141 -41.04 -15.84 -8.69
CA ALA A 141 -41.66 -15.92 -7.38
C ALA A 141 -40.65 -16.33 -6.30
N HIS A 142 -39.75 -17.27 -6.64
CA HIS A 142 -38.66 -17.68 -5.74
C HIS A 142 -37.69 -16.53 -5.45
N ILE A 143 -37.31 -15.74 -6.46
CA ILE A 143 -36.46 -14.55 -6.25
C ILE A 143 -37.11 -13.57 -5.27
N ARG A 144 -38.43 -13.31 -5.39
CA ARG A 144 -39.13 -12.42 -4.44
C ARG A 144 -39.04 -12.96 -3.01
N SER A 145 -39.31 -14.25 -2.83
CA SER A 145 -39.15 -14.92 -1.53
C SER A 145 -37.73 -14.74 -0.96
N LEU A 146 -36.70 -14.95 -1.77
CA LEU A 146 -35.30 -14.76 -1.34
C LEU A 146 -34.99 -13.31 -0.96
N VAL A 147 -35.52 -12.33 -1.70
CA VAL A 147 -35.33 -10.90 -1.40
C VAL A 147 -36.00 -10.53 -0.08
N ASP A 148 -37.18 -11.08 0.20
CA ASP A 148 -37.86 -10.85 1.47
C ASP A 148 -37.06 -11.45 2.64
N VAL A 149 -36.51 -12.67 2.47
CA VAL A 149 -35.58 -13.27 3.46
C VAL A 149 -34.31 -12.42 3.65
N LEU A 150 -33.76 -11.84 2.59
CA LEU A 150 -32.61 -10.93 2.69
C LEU A 150 -32.97 -9.65 3.46
N ARG A 151 -34.15 -9.07 3.21
CA ARG A 151 -34.65 -7.89 3.92
C ARG A 151 -34.86 -8.17 5.41
N GLU A 152 -35.44 -9.33 5.75
CA GLU A 152 -35.57 -9.79 7.14
C GLU A 152 -34.20 -9.91 7.85
N ARG A 153 -33.14 -10.19 7.08
CA ARG A 153 -31.74 -10.23 7.56
C ARG A 153 -31.03 -8.86 7.50
N GLY A 154 -31.73 -7.77 7.19
CA GLY A 154 -31.18 -6.41 7.10
C GLY A 154 -30.47 -6.08 5.78
N ILE A 155 -30.52 -6.97 4.78
CA ILE A 155 -29.86 -6.80 3.49
C ILE A 155 -30.88 -6.24 2.49
N ASN A 156 -30.80 -4.94 2.23
CA ASN A 156 -31.65 -4.30 1.21
C ASN A 156 -31.04 -4.50 -0.17
N VAL A 157 -31.80 -5.17 -1.05
CA VAL A 157 -31.48 -5.35 -2.46
C VAL A 157 -32.56 -4.62 -3.26
N ASP A 158 -32.45 -3.30 -3.31
CA ASP A 158 -33.40 -2.47 -4.06
C ASP A 158 -32.98 -2.37 -5.52
N HIS A 159 -33.97 -2.30 -6.41
CA HIS A 159 -33.78 -2.13 -7.84
C HIS A 159 -34.55 -0.87 -8.29
N PRO A 160 -33.90 0.15 -8.89
CA PRO A 160 -34.59 1.25 -9.53
C PRO A 160 -35.40 0.69 -10.70
N ALA A 161 -36.68 0.99 -10.73
CA ALA A 161 -37.68 0.24 -11.47
C ALA A 161 -37.66 0.44 -13.01
N GLU A 162 -36.70 1.14 -13.60
CA GLU A 162 -37.04 1.92 -14.80
C GLU A 162 -36.63 1.39 -16.19
N THR A 163 -35.79 0.36 -16.37
CA THR A 163 -35.34 0.02 -17.75
C THR A 163 -34.96 -1.44 -18.03
N ALA A 164 -35.77 -2.43 -17.64
CA ALA A 164 -35.53 -3.83 -18.05
C ALA A 164 -36.42 -4.25 -19.23
N LEU A 165 -35.82 -4.82 -20.29
CA LEU A 165 -36.52 -5.32 -21.49
C LEU A 165 -37.25 -6.66 -21.22
N LEU A 166 -36.78 -7.46 -20.26
CA LEU A 166 -37.38 -8.73 -19.85
C LEU A 166 -37.70 -8.74 -18.35
N ALA A 167 -38.82 -9.36 -17.96
CA ALA A 167 -39.32 -9.34 -16.58
C ALA A 167 -38.35 -9.90 -15.51
N HIS A 168 -37.39 -10.74 -15.90
CA HIS A 168 -36.37 -11.27 -14.99
C HIS A 168 -35.08 -10.42 -14.94
N GLU A 169 -34.85 -9.55 -15.93
CA GLU A 169 -33.69 -8.64 -15.96
C GLU A 169 -33.88 -7.45 -15.01
N GLY A 170 -35.13 -7.11 -14.69
CA GLY A 170 -35.47 -6.10 -13.67
C GLY A 170 -35.55 -6.64 -12.25
N MET A 171 -35.16 -7.91 -12.03
CA MET A 171 -35.18 -8.51 -10.71
C MET A 171 -33.87 -8.20 -9.96
N PRO A 172 -33.91 -8.00 -8.63
CA PRO A 172 -32.73 -7.71 -7.82
C PRO A 172 -31.70 -8.85 -7.80
N LEU A 173 -32.13 -10.09 -8.06
CA LEU A 173 -31.26 -11.26 -8.16
C LEU A 173 -31.37 -11.88 -9.56
N ILE A 174 -30.22 -12.19 -10.14
CA ILE A 174 -30.08 -12.81 -11.45
C ILE A 174 -29.54 -14.24 -11.25
N PRO A 175 -30.22 -15.28 -11.76
CA PRO A 175 -29.72 -16.65 -11.66
C PRO A 175 -28.44 -16.82 -12.48
N LEU A 176 -27.48 -17.55 -11.91
CA LEU A 176 -26.24 -17.91 -12.58
C LEU A 176 -26.28 -19.39 -13.01
N TYR A 177 -25.71 -19.66 -14.18
CA TYR A 177 -25.48 -21.02 -14.65
C TYR A 177 -23.99 -21.30 -14.82
N VAL A 178 -23.62 -22.57 -14.71
CA VAL A 178 -22.25 -23.04 -14.87
C VAL A 178 -21.89 -23.09 -16.36
N GLY A 179 -20.91 -22.27 -16.75
CA GLY A 179 -20.35 -22.25 -18.10
C GLY A 179 -19.58 -23.53 -18.41
N ASN A 180 -19.44 -23.84 -19.71
CA ASN A 180 -18.66 -24.97 -20.21
C ASN A 180 -18.96 -26.32 -19.53
N ARG A 181 -20.20 -26.55 -19.09
CA ARG A 181 -20.64 -27.79 -18.40
C ARG A 181 -19.79 -28.13 -17.16
N GLY A 182 -19.26 -27.11 -16.47
CA GLY A 182 -18.42 -27.30 -15.29
C GLY A 182 -16.98 -27.70 -15.59
N VAL A 183 -16.57 -27.69 -16.85
CA VAL A 183 -15.16 -27.90 -17.22
C VAL A 183 -14.38 -26.63 -16.93
N ALA A 184 -13.34 -26.77 -16.10
CA ALA A 184 -12.42 -25.70 -15.78
C ALA A 184 -11.68 -25.24 -17.04
N ARG A 185 -11.53 -23.93 -17.23
CA ARG A 185 -10.81 -23.38 -18.38
C ARG A 185 -9.32 -23.72 -18.26
N PRO A 186 -8.67 -24.26 -19.31
CA PRO A 186 -7.27 -24.71 -19.21
C PRO A 186 -6.27 -23.62 -18.81
N SER A 187 -6.53 -22.36 -19.17
CA SER A 187 -5.59 -21.25 -18.92
C SER A 187 -5.48 -20.84 -17.45
N ASP A 188 -6.53 -21.03 -16.65
CA ASP A 188 -6.58 -20.57 -15.26
C ASP A 188 -7.14 -21.62 -14.27
N ASN A 189 -7.55 -22.78 -14.79
CA ASN A 189 -8.20 -23.87 -14.07
C ASN A 189 -9.46 -23.42 -13.29
N GLN A 190 -10.19 -22.42 -13.81
CA GLN A 190 -11.40 -21.89 -13.16
C GLN A 190 -12.68 -22.32 -13.89
N ILE A 191 -13.74 -22.57 -13.12
CA ILE A 191 -15.11 -22.77 -13.64
C ILE A 191 -15.83 -21.43 -13.62
N ARG A 192 -16.38 -21.00 -14.75
CA ARG A 192 -17.05 -19.70 -14.88
C ARG A 192 -18.56 -19.81 -14.67
N LEU A 193 -19.12 -18.85 -13.96
CA LEU A 193 -20.55 -18.63 -13.85
C LEU A 193 -20.97 -17.54 -14.84
N ARG A 194 -22.15 -17.72 -15.44
CA ARG A 194 -22.73 -16.77 -16.40
C ARG A 194 -24.15 -16.44 -15.99
N ARG A 195 -24.55 -15.17 -16.19
CA ARG A 195 -25.94 -14.72 -16.01
C ARG A 195 -26.85 -15.48 -16.96
N SER A 196 -27.95 -16.03 -16.46
CA SER A 196 -28.87 -16.83 -17.26
C SER A 196 -30.11 -16.04 -17.66
N PRO A 197 -30.40 -15.89 -18.96
CA PRO A 197 -31.68 -15.35 -19.41
C PRO A 197 -32.73 -16.47 -19.37
N LEU A 198 -33.39 -16.63 -18.22
CA LEU A 198 -34.46 -17.62 -18.08
C LEU A 198 -35.79 -17.04 -18.60
N PRO A 199 -36.58 -17.83 -19.35
CA PRO A 199 -37.95 -17.44 -19.66
C PRO A 199 -38.75 -17.08 -18.39
N PRO A 200 -39.62 -16.05 -18.41
CA PRO A 200 -40.40 -15.63 -17.23
C PRO A 200 -41.23 -16.74 -16.56
N GLN A 201 -41.62 -17.75 -17.36
CA GLN A 201 -42.40 -18.91 -16.95
C GLN A 201 -41.56 -20.09 -16.45
N SER A 202 -40.23 -19.99 -16.44
CA SER A 202 -39.37 -21.06 -15.93
C SER A 202 -39.61 -21.31 -14.44
N THR A 203 -39.70 -22.58 -14.08
CA THR A 203 -39.88 -23.08 -12.71
C THR A 203 -38.57 -23.59 -12.13
N LEU A 204 -38.53 -23.81 -10.82
CA LEU A 204 -37.38 -24.46 -10.17
C LEU A 204 -37.15 -25.90 -10.69
N ALA A 205 -38.22 -26.61 -11.05
CA ALA A 205 -38.15 -27.90 -11.71
C ALA A 205 -37.44 -27.82 -13.08
N ASP A 206 -37.70 -26.77 -13.87
CA ASP A 206 -37.02 -26.56 -15.15
C ASP A 206 -35.52 -26.30 -14.96
N MET A 207 -35.13 -25.53 -13.92
CA MET A 207 -33.73 -25.34 -13.56
C MET A 207 -33.09 -26.67 -13.12
N ALA A 208 -33.76 -27.45 -12.26
CA ALA A 208 -33.30 -28.75 -11.79
C ALA A 208 -33.18 -29.79 -12.92
N ALA A 209 -34.06 -29.74 -13.92
CA ALA A 209 -34.00 -30.59 -15.11
C ALA A 209 -32.80 -30.26 -16.02
N SER A 210 -32.28 -29.03 -15.94
CA SER A 210 -31.16 -28.56 -16.76
C SER A 210 -29.80 -29.00 -16.19
N ARG A 211 -29.50 -30.29 -16.32
CA ARG A 211 -28.29 -30.95 -15.77
C ARG A 211 -26.96 -30.45 -16.32
N LEU A 212 -26.95 -29.76 -17.46
CA LEU A 212 -25.72 -29.26 -18.10
C LEU A 212 -25.40 -27.80 -17.74
N ARG A 213 -26.34 -27.09 -17.11
CA ARG A 213 -26.21 -25.65 -16.82
C ARG A 213 -26.38 -25.34 -15.35
N PHE A 214 -27.40 -25.92 -14.72
CA PHE A 214 -27.76 -25.59 -13.35
C PHE A 214 -27.58 -26.76 -12.41
N ALA A 215 -27.96 -27.98 -12.79
CA ALA A 215 -27.93 -29.16 -11.93
C ALA A 215 -26.81 -30.15 -12.28
N ILE A 216 -25.56 -29.66 -12.42
CA ILE A 216 -24.42 -30.51 -12.76
C ILE A 216 -24.07 -31.41 -11.55
N PRO A 217 -24.13 -32.74 -11.68
CA PRO A 217 -23.78 -33.64 -10.59
C PRO A 217 -22.35 -33.41 -10.08
N GLY A 218 -22.18 -33.39 -8.76
CA GLY A 218 -20.89 -33.12 -8.10
C GLY A 218 -20.47 -31.66 -8.03
N LEU A 219 -21.12 -30.75 -8.77
CA LEU A 219 -20.92 -29.31 -8.63
C LEU A 219 -22.15 -28.63 -8.02
N CYS A 220 -23.37 -28.89 -8.48
CA CYS A 220 -24.52 -28.12 -8.03
C CYS A 220 -25.37 -28.84 -6.98
N ILE A 221 -24.82 -29.88 -6.35
CA ILE A 221 -25.50 -30.64 -5.30
C ILE A 221 -24.59 -30.68 -4.10
N GLU A 222 -25.10 -30.23 -2.96
CA GLU A 222 -24.35 -30.14 -1.70
C GLU A 222 -25.01 -31.01 -0.65
N THR A 223 -24.20 -31.63 0.20
CA THR A 223 -24.70 -32.42 1.32
C THR A 223 -24.46 -31.66 2.61
N VAL A 224 -25.53 -31.23 3.26
CA VAL A 224 -25.49 -30.53 4.55
C VAL A 224 -26.23 -31.42 5.54
N ASP A 225 -25.54 -31.81 6.62
CA ASP A 225 -26.09 -32.67 7.69
C ASP A 225 -26.74 -33.97 7.19
N GLY A 226 -26.17 -34.56 6.13
CA GLY A 226 -26.64 -35.81 5.52
C GLY A 226 -27.78 -35.64 4.50
N GLU A 227 -28.31 -34.43 4.31
CA GLU A 227 -29.34 -34.13 3.32
C GLU A 227 -28.75 -33.51 2.06
N SER A 228 -29.30 -33.85 0.88
CA SER A 228 -28.86 -33.27 -0.40
C SER A 228 -29.67 -32.00 -0.73
N TYR A 229 -28.96 -30.93 -1.09
CA TYR A 229 -29.52 -29.65 -1.50
C TYR A 229 -29.09 -29.31 -2.93
N PHE A 230 -30.04 -28.79 -3.71
CA PHE A 230 -29.76 -28.19 -5.01
C PHE A 230 -29.16 -26.78 -4.81
N CYS A 231 -27.88 -26.63 -5.10
CA CYS A 231 -27.16 -25.38 -4.89
C CYS A 231 -27.39 -24.43 -6.07
N ILE A 232 -28.16 -23.36 -5.85
CA ILE A 232 -28.46 -22.35 -6.86
C ILE A 232 -27.63 -21.10 -6.58
N GLN A 233 -26.90 -20.65 -7.60
CA GLN A 233 -26.06 -19.45 -7.53
C GLN A 233 -26.85 -18.26 -8.08
N TRP A 234 -26.89 -17.17 -7.34
CA TRP A 234 -27.52 -15.91 -7.70
C TRP A 234 -26.47 -14.81 -7.69
N VAL A 235 -26.61 -13.80 -8.54
CA VAL A 235 -25.85 -12.55 -8.42
C VAL A 235 -26.80 -11.38 -8.30
N MET A 236 -26.45 -10.40 -7.48
CA MET A 236 -27.22 -9.16 -7.39
C MET A 236 -27.08 -8.33 -8.67
N SER A 237 -28.16 -7.71 -9.13
CA SER A 237 -28.18 -6.99 -10.42
C SER A 237 -27.46 -5.64 -10.37
N GLN A 238 -27.38 -4.99 -9.21
CA GLN A 238 -26.85 -3.63 -9.04
C GLN A 238 -25.48 -3.60 -8.36
N GLU A 239 -24.62 -2.64 -8.75
CA GLU A 239 -23.31 -2.37 -8.13
C GLU A 239 -23.40 -1.91 -6.67
N PHE A 240 -24.58 -1.46 -6.21
CA PHE A 240 -24.77 -0.95 -4.87
C PHE A 240 -25.44 -1.98 -3.97
N LEU A 241 -24.63 -2.70 -3.20
CA LEU A 241 -25.14 -3.36 -2.01
C LEU A 241 -25.34 -2.30 -0.92
N SER A 242 -26.59 -1.91 -0.69
CA SER A 242 -27.00 -1.20 0.51
C SER A 242 -27.39 -2.21 1.58
N ALA A 243 -26.42 -2.94 2.14
CA ALA A 243 -26.71 -3.77 3.29
C ALA A 243 -26.65 -2.91 4.55
N THR A 244 -27.76 -2.88 5.27
CA THR A 244 -27.93 -2.24 6.57
C THR A 244 -27.65 -3.30 7.63
N PHE A 245 -26.39 -3.42 8.03
CA PHE A 245 -26.02 -4.41 9.05
C PHE A 245 -26.43 -3.91 10.44
N THR A 246 -27.45 -4.53 11.01
CA THR A 246 -27.60 -4.58 12.46
C THR A 246 -26.70 -5.69 12.98
N LEU A 247 -25.45 -5.37 13.27
CA LEU A 247 -24.56 -6.29 13.97
C LEU A 247 -25.12 -6.54 15.38
N PRO A 248 -25.37 -7.80 15.79
CA PRO A 248 -25.83 -8.09 17.14
C PRO A 248 -24.82 -7.55 18.15
N GLY A 249 -25.20 -6.55 18.94
CA GLY A 249 -24.35 -5.94 19.98
C GLY A 249 -23.84 -4.52 19.68
N ILE A 250 -24.10 -3.96 18.50
CA ILE A 250 -23.81 -2.56 18.17
C ILE A 250 -25.17 -1.85 17.99
N GLY A 251 -25.31 -0.62 18.52
CA GLY A 251 -26.57 0.13 18.57
C GLY A 251 -27.37 0.13 17.24
N GLN A 252 -28.70 0.31 17.36
CA GLN A 252 -29.72 0.10 16.33
C GLN A 252 -29.60 0.93 15.02
N GLU A 253 -28.53 1.68 14.81
CA GLU A 253 -28.41 2.52 13.62
C GLU A 253 -27.73 1.78 12.47
N ALA A 254 -28.56 1.50 11.47
CA ALA A 254 -28.17 0.73 10.32
C ALA A 254 -27.34 1.59 9.36
N ARG A 255 -26.05 1.27 9.20
CA ARG A 255 -25.12 1.97 8.28
C ARG A 255 -25.09 1.29 6.90
N LEU A 256 -25.08 2.10 5.85
CA LEU A 256 -24.96 1.64 4.45
C LEU A 256 -23.49 1.37 4.08
N HIS A 257 -23.16 0.13 3.70
CA HIS A 257 -21.80 -0.26 3.33
C HIS A 257 -21.65 -0.65 1.85
N HIS A 258 -21.32 0.31 0.99
CA HIS A 258 -21.04 0.06 -0.43
C HIS A 258 -19.73 -0.72 -0.68
N CYS A 259 -18.82 -0.79 0.30
CA CYS A 259 -17.56 -1.52 0.19
C CYS A 259 -17.69 -3.02 0.46
N LEU A 260 -18.84 -3.50 0.96
CA LEU A 260 -19.00 -4.88 1.37
C LEU A 260 -18.87 -5.88 0.20
N PRO A 261 -19.46 -5.66 -0.99
CA PRO A 261 -19.26 -6.55 -2.14
C PRO A 261 -17.79 -6.76 -2.46
N ARG A 262 -17.03 -5.65 -2.54
CA ARG A 262 -15.58 -5.68 -2.75
C ARG A 262 -14.87 -6.45 -1.65
N ARG A 263 -15.25 -6.25 -0.39
CA ARG A 263 -14.67 -6.97 0.74
C ARG A 263 -14.93 -8.48 0.65
N ILE A 264 -16.18 -8.90 0.42
CA ILE A 264 -16.54 -10.32 0.32
C ILE A 264 -15.81 -10.98 -0.86
N ASN A 265 -15.81 -10.34 -2.03
CA ASN A 265 -15.16 -10.86 -3.23
C ASN A 265 -13.62 -10.87 -3.09
N SER A 266 -13.03 -9.91 -2.37
CA SER A 266 -11.57 -9.84 -2.16
C SER A 266 -10.99 -11.01 -1.36
N VAL A 267 -11.80 -11.70 -0.56
CA VAL A 267 -11.35 -12.87 0.23
C VAL A 267 -11.15 -14.09 -0.67
N PHE A 268 -11.96 -14.20 -1.73
CA PHE A 268 -11.95 -15.35 -2.65
C PHE A 268 -11.82 -14.89 -4.11
N PRO A 269 -10.68 -14.30 -4.50
CA PRO A 269 -10.52 -13.77 -5.86
C PRO A 269 -10.47 -14.88 -6.93
N ARG A 270 -10.10 -16.12 -6.55
CA ARG A 270 -10.02 -17.30 -7.43
C ARG A 270 -10.21 -18.60 -6.64
N ASP A 271 -10.65 -19.66 -7.32
CA ASP A 271 -10.74 -21.01 -6.78
C ASP A 271 -9.41 -21.77 -6.93
N ARG A 272 -8.83 -22.29 -5.84
CA ARG A 272 -7.51 -22.94 -5.86
C ARG A 272 -7.50 -24.21 -5.04
N GLU A 273 -6.92 -25.27 -5.59
CA GLU A 273 -6.65 -26.52 -4.88
C GLU A 273 -5.62 -26.25 -3.78
N PHE A 274 -5.94 -26.61 -2.54
CA PHE A 274 -4.95 -26.65 -1.47
C PHE A 274 -4.05 -27.86 -1.77
N VAL A 275 -2.98 -27.65 -2.53
CA VAL A 275 -1.96 -28.68 -2.72
C VAL A 275 -1.15 -28.75 -1.43
N PRO A 276 -1.27 -29.83 -0.62
CA PRO A 276 -0.34 -30.04 0.48
C PRO A 276 1.04 -30.15 -0.14
N TRP A 277 1.97 -29.35 0.37
CA TRP A 277 3.34 -29.31 -0.16
C TRP A 277 3.90 -30.74 -0.24
N PRO A 278 4.52 -31.14 -1.36
CA PRO A 278 5.29 -32.36 -1.35
C PRO A 278 6.42 -32.17 -0.33
N HIS A 279 6.50 -33.08 0.64
CA HIS A 279 7.68 -33.21 1.47
C HIS A 279 8.87 -33.45 0.53
N GLU A 280 9.76 -32.46 0.44
CA GLU A 280 11.03 -32.59 -0.27
C GLU A 280 11.97 -33.45 0.56
N ASP A 281 11.79 -34.77 0.50
CA ASP A 281 12.90 -35.70 0.71
C ASP A 281 13.70 -35.75 -0.59
N GLY A 282 14.98 -35.39 -0.47
CA GLY A 282 15.88 -35.17 -1.58
C GLY A 282 16.25 -36.41 -2.40
N ALA A 283 17.08 -36.12 -3.39
CA ALA A 283 17.71 -37.02 -4.35
C ALA A 283 16.89 -37.32 -5.61
N SER A 284 17.08 -36.40 -6.57
CA SER A 284 17.26 -36.72 -8.00
C SER A 284 17.83 -38.14 -8.21
N SER A 285 17.00 -39.00 -8.79
CA SER A 285 17.36 -40.27 -9.40
C SER A 285 16.32 -40.55 -10.48
N CYS A 286 16.54 -39.98 -11.67
CA CYS A 286 15.79 -40.34 -12.87
C CYS A 286 16.30 -41.70 -13.35
N ASP A 287 15.47 -42.74 -13.26
CA ASP A 287 15.66 -43.96 -14.03
C ASP A 287 14.31 -44.38 -14.65
N GLY A 288 14.37 -44.78 -15.92
CA GLY A 288 13.28 -44.67 -16.90
C GLY A 288 12.19 -45.74 -16.89
N GLY A 289 11.24 -45.57 -17.82
CA GLY A 289 10.25 -46.59 -18.18
C GLY A 289 9.04 -46.07 -18.96
N ASP A 290 9.15 -46.12 -20.29
CA ASP A 290 8.10 -46.34 -21.31
C ASP A 290 6.92 -45.36 -21.46
N VAL A 291 6.91 -44.57 -22.56
CA VAL A 291 5.88 -44.65 -23.61
C VAL A 291 6.47 -44.28 -24.99
N ALA A 292 6.15 -45.13 -25.95
CA ALA A 292 6.45 -45.19 -27.39
C ALA A 292 6.53 -43.90 -28.24
N ASN A 293 7.40 -44.02 -29.26
CA ASN A 293 7.31 -43.51 -30.64
C ASN A 293 7.10 -42.01 -30.86
N LEU A 294 8.14 -41.34 -31.35
CA LEU A 294 8.14 -40.66 -32.65
C LEU A 294 9.58 -40.42 -33.11
N SER A 295 9.78 -40.68 -34.40
CA SER A 295 11.03 -40.85 -35.12
C SER A 295 11.69 -39.53 -35.53
N ASP A 296 13.01 -39.64 -35.76
CA ASP A 296 13.85 -38.83 -36.63
C ASP A 296 14.07 -37.36 -36.24
N LEU A 297 15.32 -37.04 -35.86
CA LEU A 297 16.15 -36.00 -36.50
C LEU A 297 17.52 -35.91 -35.78
N ASP A 298 18.52 -36.42 -36.50
CA ASP A 298 19.92 -36.00 -36.67
C ASP A 298 20.81 -35.58 -35.48
N ASP A 299 21.90 -36.35 -35.41
CA ASP A 299 23.14 -36.15 -34.68
C ASP A 299 23.92 -34.93 -35.17
N GLU A 300 24.14 -33.91 -34.33
CA GLU A 300 25.37 -33.09 -34.38
C GLU A 300 25.80 -32.61 -32.98
N GLU A 301 27.07 -32.86 -32.73
CA GLU A 301 28.01 -32.06 -31.94
C GLU A 301 28.29 -32.38 -30.46
N MET A 302 29.59 -32.44 -30.23
CA MET A 302 30.36 -33.09 -29.17
C MET A 302 31.26 -32.01 -28.55
N ASP A 303 31.49 -32.13 -27.24
CA ASP A 303 32.55 -31.46 -26.46
C ASP A 303 32.50 -29.94 -26.25
N VAL A 304 32.39 -29.51 -24.99
CA VAL A 304 33.45 -28.83 -24.19
C VAL A 304 32.84 -28.43 -22.84
N VAL A 305 33.10 -29.20 -21.77
CA VAL A 305 33.02 -28.69 -20.39
C VAL A 305 34.25 -29.16 -19.63
N ALA A 306 35.29 -28.32 -19.65
CA ALA A 306 36.41 -28.43 -18.73
C ALA A 306 36.85 -27.04 -18.24
N SER A 307 36.82 -26.91 -16.91
CA SER A 307 37.62 -25.99 -16.07
C SER A 307 37.29 -24.49 -16.05
N VAL A 308 36.71 -24.03 -14.93
CA VAL A 308 37.16 -22.80 -14.23
C VAL A 308 36.90 -22.96 -12.72
N VAL A 309 37.91 -23.39 -11.98
CA VAL A 309 38.03 -23.05 -10.55
C VAL A 309 38.90 -21.81 -10.49
N ARG A 310 38.32 -20.64 -10.15
CA ARG A 310 39.07 -19.40 -9.92
C ARG A 310 39.50 -19.31 -8.45
N PRO A 311 40.77 -18.95 -8.15
CA PRO A 311 41.19 -18.64 -6.79
C PRO A 311 40.58 -17.30 -6.33
N VAL A 312 40.26 -17.23 -5.05
CA VAL A 312 39.82 -16.00 -4.35
C VAL A 312 40.97 -15.00 -4.36
N ALA A 313 40.84 -13.94 -5.14
CA ALA A 313 41.81 -12.84 -5.20
C ALA A 313 41.60 -11.84 -4.05
N GLU A 314 42.72 -11.40 -3.49
CA GLU A 314 42.82 -10.33 -2.49
C GLU A 314 42.04 -9.07 -2.91
N THR A 315 41.29 -8.52 -1.96
CA THR A 315 40.38 -7.38 -2.09
C THR A 315 41.12 -6.06 -2.33
N ARG A 316 41.47 -5.78 -3.59
CA ARG A 316 41.70 -4.40 -4.05
C ARG A 316 40.38 -3.63 -3.98
N LEU A 317 40.40 -2.42 -3.41
CA LEU A 317 39.29 -1.47 -3.50
C LEU A 317 39.00 -1.26 -5.01
N PRO A 318 37.81 -1.59 -5.53
CA PRO A 318 37.48 -1.30 -6.91
C PRO A 318 37.53 0.22 -7.05
N HIS A 319 38.46 0.70 -7.86
CA HIS A 319 38.49 2.10 -8.23
C HIS A 319 37.15 2.46 -8.90
N LEU A 320 36.58 3.59 -8.51
CA LEU A 320 35.42 4.15 -9.19
C LEU A 320 35.78 4.33 -10.68
N PRO A 321 34.97 3.83 -11.63
CA PRO A 321 35.29 3.98 -13.04
C PRO A 321 35.27 5.48 -13.39
N ALA A 322 36.41 6.00 -13.83
CA ALA A 322 36.54 7.39 -14.32
C ALA A 322 35.53 7.71 -15.45
N SER A 323 35.17 6.71 -16.26
CA SER A 323 34.35 6.85 -17.46
C SER A 323 32.85 7.07 -17.22
N ILE A 324 32.35 7.06 -15.97
CA ILE A 324 30.92 7.24 -15.67
C ILE A 324 30.39 8.59 -16.16
N TRP A 325 31.27 9.59 -16.18
CA TRP A 325 30.93 10.97 -16.49
C TRP A 325 31.43 11.43 -17.85
N ASP A 326 31.83 10.51 -18.74
CA ASP A 326 32.04 10.85 -20.14
C ASP A 326 30.71 10.90 -20.89
N ASP A 327 30.36 12.09 -21.37
CA ASP A 327 29.18 12.29 -22.22
C ASP A 327 29.27 11.46 -23.52
N GLU A 328 30.47 11.02 -23.91
CA GLU A 328 30.72 10.18 -25.09
C GLU A 328 30.43 8.68 -24.88
N GLN A 329 30.30 8.21 -23.62
CA GLN A 329 29.92 6.84 -23.30
C GLN A 329 28.58 6.82 -22.55
N PRO A 330 27.45 6.94 -23.26
CA PRO A 330 26.15 6.91 -22.63
C PRO A 330 25.99 5.58 -21.88
N TRP A 331 25.74 5.66 -20.57
CA TRP A 331 25.44 4.49 -19.76
C TRP A 331 24.18 3.81 -20.32
N PRO A 332 24.26 2.57 -20.83
CA PRO A 332 23.07 1.88 -21.27
C PRO A 332 22.34 1.35 -20.02
N PRO A 333 21.08 1.74 -19.78
CA PRO A 333 20.29 1.09 -18.74
C PRO A 333 20.27 -0.40 -19.05
N ALA A 334 20.52 -1.26 -18.05
CA ALA A 334 20.55 -2.69 -18.24
C ALA A 334 19.21 -3.17 -18.81
N SER A 335 19.16 -3.40 -20.13
CA SER A 335 17.94 -3.80 -20.85
C SER A 335 17.64 -5.26 -20.55
N ARG A 336 17.02 -5.53 -19.40
CA ARG A 336 16.47 -6.85 -19.06
C ARG A 336 14.95 -6.78 -19.12
N GLY A 337 14.33 -7.94 -19.36
CA GLY A 337 12.93 -8.09 -19.78
C GLY A 337 11.97 -7.10 -19.12
N ARG A 338 11.18 -6.40 -19.95
CA ARG A 338 10.28 -5.35 -19.48
C ARG A 338 9.05 -5.98 -18.84
N HIS A 339 8.91 -5.82 -17.52
CA HIS A 339 7.61 -5.94 -16.89
C HIS A 339 6.71 -4.80 -17.38
N PRO A 340 5.38 -5.02 -17.47
CA PRO A 340 4.42 -3.95 -17.71
C PRO A 340 4.53 -2.87 -16.60
N ALA A 341 3.83 -1.74 -16.79
CA ALA A 341 3.89 -0.59 -15.91
C ALA A 341 3.84 -0.97 -14.41
N PHE A 342 4.70 -0.34 -13.60
CA PHE A 342 4.80 -0.59 -12.17
C PHE A 342 3.45 -0.35 -11.47
N THR A 343 2.97 -1.37 -10.78
CA THR A 343 1.82 -1.30 -9.84
C THR A 343 2.20 -1.97 -8.52
N GLU A 344 1.68 -1.44 -7.40
CA GLU A 344 1.86 -2.05 -6.08
C GLU A 344 1.49 -3.55 -6.08
N SER A 345 0.34 -3.89 -6.68
CA SER A 345 -0.12 -5.28 -6.83
C SER A 345 0.89 -6.16 -7.55
N SER A 346 1.54 -5.68 -8.61
CA SER A 346 2.56 -6.45 -9.35
C SER A 346 3.79 -6.75 -8.50
N VAL A 347 4.21 -5.81 -7.64
CA VAL A 347 5.32 -6.02 -6.70
C VAL A 347 4.98 -7.14 -5.72
N TYR A 348 3.82 -7.07 -5.07
CA TYR A 348 3.44 -8.10 -4.10
C TYR A 348 3.20 -9.47 -4.72
N VAL A 349 2.71 -9.52 -5.98
CA VAL A 349 2.61 -10.78 -6.72
C VAL A 349 3.99 -11.35 -6.98
N ALA A 350 4.94 -10.54 -7.44
CA ALA A 350 6.32 -10.98 -7.66
C ALA A 350 7.03 -11.39 -6.36
N ALA A 351 6.85 -10.63 -5.28
CA ALA A 351 7.44 -10.91 -3.97
C ALA A 351 6.93 -12.22 -3.35
N ARG A 352 5.67 -12.59 -3.61
CA ARG A 352 5.09 -13.87 -3.16
C ARG A 352 5.57 -15.07 -3.98
N GLY A 353 5.93 -14.87 -5.25
CA GLY A 353 6.25 -15.97 -6.16
C GLY A 353 5.04 -16.90 -6.37
N ALA A 354 5.26 -18.22 -6.32
CA ALA A 354 4.19 -19.22 -6.44
C ALA A 354 3.38 -19.44 -5.15
N SER A 355 3.80 -18.84 -4.02
CA SER A 355 3.12 -19.00 -2.74
C SER A 355 1.82 -18.18 -2.73
N ASN A 356 0.70 -18.88 -2.55
CA ASN A 356 -0.64 -18.33 -2.72
C ASN A 356 -1.34 -17.95 -1.41
N THR A 357 -0.70 -18.14 -0.26
CA THR A 357 -1.25 -17.74 1.03
C THR A 357 -1.04 -16.24 1.22
N PRO A 358 -2.10 -15.41 1.31
CA PRO A 358 -1.94 -14.05 1.80
C PRO A 358 -1.58 -14.16 3.28
N LEU A 359 -0.29 -14.01 3.61
CA LEU A 359 0.09 -13.66 4.98
C LEU A 359 -0.42 -12.26 5.22
N ARG A 360 -1.57 -12.17 5.87
CA ARG A 360 -2.16 -10.91 6.27
C ARG A 360 -1.53 -10.54 7.61
N VAL A 361 -0.46 -9.77 7.57
CA VAL A 361 0.08 -9.20 8.80
C VAL A 361 -0.89 -8.10 9.23
N ILE A 362 -1.58 -8.34 10.34
CA ILE A 362 -2.44 -7.35 10.98
C ILE A 362 -1.57 -6.61 11.97
N TYR A 363 -1.45 -5.30 11.79
CA TYR A 363 -0.90 -4.40 12.79
C TYR A 363 -2.09 -3.75 13.50
N SER A 364 -2.09 -3.76 14.83
CA SER A 364 -3.12 -3.20 15.68
C SER A 364 -2.49 -2.49 16.87
N GLY A 365 -2.88 -1.25 17.08
CA GLY A 365 -2.64 -0.50 18.31
C GLY A 365 -3.91 0.22 18.72
N ASP A 366 -4.00 0.60 19.99
CA ASP A 366 -5.09 1.47 20.47
C ASP A 366 -4.90 2.90 19.95
N THR A 367 -3.67 3.23 19.52
CA THR A 367 -3.30 4.50 18.88
C THR A 367 -2.57 4.28 17.56
N LEU A 368 -2.54 5.32 16.72
CA LEU A 368 -1.76 5.33 15.47
C LEU A 368 -0.26 5.09 15.74
N ALA A 369 0.25 5.70 16.80
CA ALA A 369 1.63 5.56 17.25
C ALA A 369 1.96 4.10 17.60
N GLU A 370 1.10 3.40 18.32
CA GLU A 370 1.29 1.98 18.67
C GLU A 370 1.25 1.07 17.45
N ALA A 371 0.31 1.29 16.52
CA ALA A 371 0.25 0.54 15.27
C ALA A 371 1.51 0.75 14.41
N ALA A 372 2.05 1.98 14.41
CA ALA A 372 3.33 2.29 13.77
C ALA A 372 4.50 1.58 14.45
N ASP A 373 4.53 1.52 15.79
CA ASP A 373 5.57 0.79 16.52
C ASP A 373 5.51 -0.72 16.24
N GLU A 374 4.30 -1.28 16.10
CA GLU A 374 4.14 -2.68 15.72
C GLU A 374 4.62 -2.93 14.29
N LEU A 375 4.32 -2.03 13.34
CA LEU A 375 4.84 -2.09 11.98
C LEU A 375 6.38 -2.06 11.96
N LEU A 376 7.00 -1.10 12.66
CA LEU A 376 8.46 -0.99 12.76
C LEU A 376 9.07 -2.23 13.40
N THR A 377 8.44 -2.74 14.46
CA THR A 377 8.84 -3.99 15.13
C THR A 377 8.75 -5.17 14.18
N ALA A 378 7.69 -5.27 13.38
CA ALA A 378 7.54 -6.33 12.40
C ALA A 378 8.61 -6.25 11.31
N ILE A 379 8.86 -5.06 10.75
CA ILE A 379 9.96 -4.83 9.80
C ILE A 379 11.29 -5.30 10.40
N GLY A 380 11.54 -4.96 11.68
CA GLY A 380 12.72 -5.38 12.42
C GLY A 380 12.82 -6.88 12.67
N ARG A 381 11.70 -7.57 12.94
CA ARG A 381 11.61 -9.01 13.25
C ARG A 381 11.65 -9.91 12.01
N TYR A 382 11.16 -9.44 10.86
CA TYR A 382 11.16 -10.23 9.62
C TYR A 382 12.56 -10.36 8.98
N TYR A 383 13.59 -9.83 9.65
CA TYR A 383 14.95 -10.37 9.63
C TYR A 383 15.12 -11.48 10.69
N PRO A 384 15.54 -12.68 10.27
CA PRO A 384 14.65 -13.85 10.15
C PRO A 384 14.04 -14.32 11.49
N ARG A 385 12.72 -14.18 11.66
CA ARG A 385 11.85 -15.14 12.38
C ARG A 385 10.38 -14.87 12.04
N THR A 386 9.60 -15.93 11.86
CA THR A 386 8.18 -15.91 11.49
C THR A 386 7.32 -15.46 12.68
N PRO A 387 6.33 -14.57 12.50
CA PRO A 387 5.36 -14.24 13.55
C PRO A 387 4.14 -15.16 13.50
N GLU A 388 3.55 -15.32 14.68
CA GLU A 388 2.27 -15.98 14.93
C GLU A 388 1.17 -14.92 14.99
N GLU A 389 0.04 -15.17 14.33
CA GLU A 389 -1.16 -14.33 14.42
C GLU A 389 -1.76 -14.42 15.83
N ARG A 390 -2.03 -13.27 16.47
CA ARG A 390 -2.88 -13.20 17.66
C ARG A 390 -4.23 -12.60 17.27
N ASP A 391 -5.26 -13.44 17.29
CA ASP A 391 -6.65 -12.99 17.18
C ASP A 391 -7.07 -12.39 18.54
N SER A 392 -7.43 -11.12 18.54
CA SER A 392 -7.82 -10.37 19.76
C SER A 392 -9.33 -10.18 19.73
N GLY A 393 -10.05 -11.08 20.39
CA GLY A 393 -11.51 -11.25 20.38
C GLY A 393 -12.33 -10.21 21.17
N ASP A 394 -11.86 -8.98 21.33
CA ASP A 394 -12.36 -8.06 22.37
C ASP A 394 -13.50 -7.11 21.93
N GLY A 395 -14.08 -7.29 20.74
CA GLY A 395 -15.27 -6.51 20.34
C GLY A 395 -15.08 -4.99 20.18
N VAL A 396 -13.84 -4.48 20.24
CA VAL A 396 -13.50 -3.07 20.02
C VAL A 396 -13.63 -2.72 18.55
N VAL A 397 -14.31 -1.61 18.24
CA VAL A 397 -14.43 -1.06 16.88
C VAL A 397 -13.04 -0.69 16.37
N ARG A 398 -12.54 -1.44 15.39
CA ARG A 398 -11.27 -1.16 14.73
C ARG A 398 -11.52 -0.37 13.45
N SER A 399 -10.93 0.81 13.33
CA SER A 399 -10.86 1.51 12.06
C SER A 399 -9.96 0.71 11.11
N LEU A 400 -10.52 0.28 9.99
CA LEU A 400 -9.83 -0.53 8.98
C LEU A 400 -9.95 0.15 7.63
N GLY A 401 -8.87 0.14 6.85
CA GLY A 401 -8.90 0.62 5.48
C GLY A 401 -7.56 1.14 5.00
N GLU A 402 -7.52 1.49 3.72
CA GLU A 402 -6.32 2.02 3.06
C GLU A 402 -5.87 3.36 3.64
N GLY A 403 -6.82 4.19 4.09
CA GLY A 403 -6.53 5.46 4.78
C GLY A 403 -5.72 5.25 6.06
N VAL A 404 -6.24 4.41 6.98
CA VAL A 404 -5.56 4.07 8.23
C VAL A 404 -4.19 3.47 7.96
N LEU A 405 -4.06 2.61 6.95
CA LEU A 405 -2.76 2.04 6.59
C LEU A 405 -1.77 3.13 6.17
N ARG A 406 -2.18 4.12 5.35
CA ARG A 406 -1.33 5.26 4.98
C ARG A 406 -0.89 6.05 6.20
N ASP A 407 -1.80 6.31 7.13
CA ASP A 407 -1.50 7.03 8.37
C ASP A 407 -0.45 6.26 9.20
N VAL A 408 -0.57 4.94 9.31
CA VAL A 408 0.39 4.09 10.04
C VAL A 408 1.78 4.14 9.40
N TYR A 409 1.86 4.09 8.07
CA TYR A 409 3.14 4.22 7.36
C TYR A 409 3.76 5.61 7.55
N GLN A 410 2.94 6.66 7.51
CA GLN A 410 3.40 8.04 7.68
C GLN A 410 3.90 8.29 9.11
N GLU A 411 3.20 7.75 10.12
CA GLU A 411 3.60 7.83 11.51
C GLU A 411 4.91 7.04 11.75
N ALA A 412 5.00 5.82 11.21
CA ALA A 412 6.22 5.02 11.27
C ALA A 412 7.41 5.74 10.60
N PHE A 413 7.17 6.39 9.47
CA PHE A 413 8.17 7.19 8.79
C PHE A 413 8.60 8.40 9.62
N SER A 414 7.65 9.13 10.19
CA SER A 414 7.91 10.30 11.05
C SER A 414 8.76 9.91 12.27
N LYS A 415 8.47 8.77 12.90
CA LYS A 415 9.29 8.21 14.00
C LYS A 415 10.71 7.88 13.58
N VAL A 416 10.89 7.22 12.44
CA VAL A 416 12.23 6.93 11.87
C VAL A 416 12.98 8.23 11.57
N MET A 417 12.29 9.24 11.04
CA MET A 417 12.88 10.54 10.69
C MET A 417 13.22 11.40 11.92
N ALA A 418 12.45 11.33 13.01
CA ALA A 418 12.75 12.03 14.25
C ALA A 418 14.11 11.61 14.85
N GLY A 419 14.50 10.34 14.68
CA GLY A 419 15.81 9.82 15.08
C GLY A 419 16.89 9.90 13.99
N SER A 420 16.57 10.44 12.81
CA SER A 420 17.41 10.30 11.64
C SER A 420 18.70 11.08 11.68
N SER A 421 18.81 12.18 12.45
CA SER A 421 20.05 12.96 12.59
C SER A 421 21.26 12.15 13.07
N ARG A 422 21.03 10.95 13.62
CA ARG A 422 22.07 10.00 14.00
C ARG A 422 22.73 9.33 12.79
N TRP A 423 22.04 9.19 11.68
CA TRP A 423 22.48 8.43 10.49
C TRP A 423 22.12 9.10 9.17
N LEU A 424 21.49 10.26 9.17
CA LEU A 424 21.29 11.15 8.04
C LEU A 424 21.88 12.52 8.33
N THR A 425 22.41 13.17 7.30
CA THR A 425 22.87 14.54 7.35
C THR A 425 22.40 15.30 6.12
N PRO A 426 22.12 16.61 6.23
CA PRO A 426 21.94 17.45 5.06
C PRO A 426 23.18 17.42 4.17
N HIS A 427 22.95 17.33 2.87
CA HIS A 427 23.97 17.25 1.83
C HIS A 427 23.73 18.38 0.80
N PHE A 428 24.10 18.18 -0.47
CA PHE A 428 23.82 19.15 -1.53
C PHE A 428 22.31 19.49 -1.59
N ASP A 429 21.98 20.76 -1.81
CA ASP A 429 20.59 21.30 -1.81
C ASP A 429 19.77 21.09 -0.51
N GLY A 430 20.41 20.71 0.60
CA GLY A 430 19.75 20.52 1.89
C GLY A 430 18.92 19.24 1.99
N LYS A 431 18.99 18.34 0.99
CA LYS A 431 18.39 17.00 1.06
C LYS A 431 19.19 16.11 2.01
N LEU A 432 18.52 15.14 2.62
CA LEU A 432 19.14 14.24 3.57
C LEU A 432 19.77 13.04 2.86
N SER A 433 21.01 12.74 3.22
CA SER A 433 21.72 11.54 2.75
C SER A 433 22.44 10.84 3.89
N LEU A 434 23.05 9.68 3.63
CA LEU A 434 23.56 8.80 4.68
C LEU A 434 24.80 9.38 5.39
N LEU A 435 24.67 9.62 6.69
CA LEU A 435 25.77 9.95 7.58
C LEU A 435 26.45 8.66 8.04
N CYS A 436 27.61 8.37 7.46
CA CYS A 436 28.45 7.24 7.83
C CYS A 436 29.35 7.57 9.03
N VAL A 437 29.35 6.71 10.05
CA VAL A 437 30.16 6.88 11.27
C VAL A 437 31.50 6.14 11.13
N LEU A 438 32.61 6.79 11.55
CA LEU A 438 34.01 6.40 11.37
C LEU A 438 34.50 6.50 9.91
N SER A 439 35.54 7.31 9.68
CA SER A 439 36.09 7.55 8.33
C SER A 439 37.07 6.49 7.81
N LEU A 440 37.10 5.31 8.43
CA LEU A 440 38.09 4.28 8.12
C LEU A 440 37.41 2.91 8.18
N GLY A 441 37.80 2.00 7.29
CA GLY A 441 37.30 0.62 7.16
C GLY A 441 37.58 -0.28 8.37
N PHE A 442 37.55 0.26 9.58
CA PHE A 442 37.40 -0.49 10.81
C PHE A 442 36.19 -1.40 10.64
N GLY A 443 36.44 -2.72 10.69
CA GLY A 443 35.47 -3.73 10.32
C GLY A 443 34.16 -3.70 11.13
N ASP A 444 33.26 -4.62 10.81
CA ASP A 444 31.88 -4.75 11.35
C ASP A 444 31.72 -4.59 12.87
N HIS A 445 32.79 -4.77 13.63
CA HIS A 445 32.80 -4.80 15.10
C HIS A 445 32.51 -3.47 15.79
N TYR A 446 32.54 -2.33 15.09
CA TYR A 446 32.43 -1.01 15.72
C TYR A 446 31.06 -0.34 15.56
N LEU A 447 30.19 -0.83 14.67
CA LEU A 447 28.81 -0.36 14.62
C LEU A 447 27.97 -1.11 15.66
N SER A 448 27.25 -0.37 16.52
CA SER A 448 26.35 -0.99 17.48
C SER A 448 25.23 -1.76 16.76
N ALA A 449 24.82 -2.90 17.33
CA ALA A 449 23.73 -3.70 16.76
C ALA A 449 22.42 -2.89 16.62
N GLY A 450 22.17 -1.96 17.54
CA GLY A 450 21.03 -1.03 17.45
C GLY A 450 21.09 -0.15 16.20
N ARG A 451 22.23 0.49 15.92
CA ARG A 451 22.39 1.30 14.71
C ARG A 451 22.21 0.48 13.43
N GLN A 452 22.82 -0.71 13.38
CA GLN A 452 22.68 -1.63 12.24
C GLN A 452 21.20 -1.98 11.99
N HIS A 453 20.47 -2.26 13.07
CA HIS A 453 19.05 -2.54 13.03
C HIS A 453 18.22 -1.34 12.55
N ASP A 454 18.41 -0.17 13.16
CA ASP A 454 17.66 1.05 12.85
C ASP A 454 17.82 1.47 11.38
N ILE A 455 19.05 1.42 10.86
CA ILE A 455 19.34 1.75 9.45
C ILE A 455 18.70 0.73 8.51
N ALA A 456 18.72 -0.56 8.84
CA ALA A 456 18.07 -1.58 8.04
C ALA A 456 16.54 -1.43 8.04
N VAL A 457 15.95 -1.11 9.20
CA VAL A 457 14.51 -0.82 9.32
C VAL A 457 14.13 0.40 8.49
N ALA A 458 14.93 1.47 8.54
CA ALA A 458 14.73 2.66 7.72
C ALA A 458 14.75 2.34 6.22
N GLY A 459 15.78 1.62 5.75
CA GLY A 459 15.87 1.19 4.35
C GLY A 459 14.66 0.36 3.90
N ALA A 460 14.22 -0.59 4.73
CA ALA A 460 13.04 -1.40 4.44
C ALA A 460 11.75 -0.56 4.39
N LEU A 461 11.57 0.36 5.33
CA LEU A 461 10.41 1.26 5.36
C LEU A 461 10.38 2.17 4.12
N TRP A 462 11.54 2.72 3.70
CA TRP A 462 11.63 3.53 2.49
C TRP A 462 11.21 2.76 1.24
N ALA A 463 11.69 1.52 1.09
CA ALA A 463 11.29 0.66 -0.01
C ALA A 463 9.77 0.37 0.03
N LEU A 464 9.18 0.13 1.20
CA LEU A 464 7.73 -0.08 1.34
C LEU A 464 6.91 1.16 0.97
N LEU A 465 7.35 2.37 1.40
CA LEU A 465 6.72 3.63 1.00
C LEU A 465 6.76 3.82 -0.53
N MET A 466 7.92 3.58 -1.14
CA MET A 466 8.08 3.66 -2.60
C MET A 466 7.23 2.64 -3.34
N ILE A 467 7.07 1.42 -2.81
CA ILE A 467 6.16 0.40 -3.38
C ILE A 467 4.72 0.90 -3.43
N ARG A 468 4.32 1.66 -2.41
CA ARG A 468 3.01 2.30 -2.29
C ARG A 468 2.90 3.62 -3.07
N GLY A 469 3.93 3.96 -3.84
CA GLY A 469 3.96 5.20 -4.64
C GLY A 469 4.08 6.47 -3.81
N THR A 470 4.63 6.36 -2.60
CA THR A 470 4.83 7.48 -1.67
C THR A 470 6.30 7.91 -1.70
N ALA A 471 6.53 9.21 -1.87
CA ALA A 471 7.88 9.77 -1.84
C ALA A 471 8.48 9.70 -0.43
N VAL A 472 9.80 9.52 -0.36
CA VAL A 472 10.56 9.44 0.90
C VAL A 472 11.23 10.79 1.17
N ASP A 473 10.47 11.88 1.24
CA ASP A 473 11.03 13.23 1.52
C ASP A 473 11.33 13.37 3.03
N PRO A 474 12.48 13.94 3.44
CA PRO A 474 13.46 14.69 2.64
C PRO A 474 14.70 13.92 2.18
N VAL A 475 14.62 12.59 2.00
CA VAL A 475 15.74 11.78 1.50
C VAL A 475 16.08 12.15 0.06
N ASP A 476 17.38 12.23 -0.24
CA ASP A 476 17.88 12.56 -1.56
C ASP A 476 17.55 11.48 -2.61
N VAL A 477 17.05 11.91 -3.77
CA VAL A 477 16.64 11.02 -4.87
C VAL A 477 17.84 10.26 -5.45
N SER A 478 19.03 10.87 -5.40
CA SER A 478 20.28 10.24 -5.82
C SER A 478 20.68 9.09 -4.89
N LEU A 479 20.45 9.21 -3.58
CA LEU A 479 20.61 8.08 -2.66
C LEU A 479 19.65 6.95 -3.04
N LEU A 480 18.38 7.24 -3.29
CA LEU A 480 17.39 6.23 -3.69
C LEU A 480 17.75 5.55 -5.02
N GLN A 481 18.20 6.31 -6.02
CA GLN A 481 18.71 5.77 -7.29
C GLN A 481 19.91 4.87 -7.07
N PHE A 482 20.86 5.28 -6.24
CA PHE A 482 22.02 4.48 -5.88
C PHE A 482 21.60 3.14 -5.22
N LEU A 483 20.62 3.16 -4.31
CA LEU A 483 20.08 1.96 -3.67
C LEU A 483 19.33 1.03 -4.64
N LEU A 484 18.54 1.60 -5.57
CA LEU A 484 17.82 0.86 -6.61
C LEU A 484 18.77 0.13 -7.59
N HIS A 485 20.02 0.57 -7.68
CA HIS A 485 21.06 -0.06 -8.50
C HIS A 485 22.08 -0.85 -7.67
N ASP A 486 21.69 -1.29 -6.48
CA ASP A 486 22.54 -2.10 -5.58
C ASP A 486 23.91 -1.47 -5.29
N GLY A 487 23.92 -0.15 -5.15
CA GLY A 487 25.13 0.62 -4.91
C GLY A 487 26.03 0.81 -6.14
N ASP A 488 25.49 0.68 -7.35
CA ASP A 488 26.22 1.01 -8.57
C ASP A 488 26.22 2.51 -8.83
N LEU A 489 27.38 3.13 -8.69
CA LEU A 489 27.58 4.56 -8.95
C LEU A 489 27.29 4.99 -10.38
N ARG A 490 27.29 4.05 -11.33
CA ARG A 490 26.97 4.34 -12.74
C ARG A 490 25.52 4.81 -12.91
N ALA A 491 24.64 4.45 -11.98
CA ALA A 491 23.26 4.91 -11.97
C ALA A 491 23.11 6.42 -11.73
N LEU A 492 24.16 7.07 -11.20
CA LEU A 492 24.25 8.52 -11.03
C LEU A 492 24.96 9.15 -12.25
N HIS A 493 24.47 8.81 -13.44
CA HIS A 493 25.02 9.33 -14.69
C HIS A 493 24.72 10.83 -14.82
N PRO A 494 25.42 11.54 -15.73
CA PRO A 494 25.27 12.98 -15.84
C PRO A 494 23.83 13.43 -16.08
N GLY A 495 23.08 12.73 -16.93
CA GLY A 495 21.68 13.06 -17.25
C GLY A 495 20.79 13.13 -16.01
N PHE A 496 20.84 12.08 -15.18
CA PHE A 496 20.08 11.99 -13.94
C PHE A 496 20.45 13.10 -12.95
N ILE A 497 21.74 13.34 -12.71
CA ILE A 497 22.17 14.43 -11.83
C ILE A 497 21.81 15.80 -12.41
N GLY A 498 21.78 15.96 -13.72
CA GLY A 498 21.32 17.19 -14.37
C GLY A 498 19.83 17.49 -14.14
N GLU A 499 19.00 16.46 -14.04
CA GLU A 499 17.57 16.58 -13.73
C GLU A 499 17.35 16.96 -12.26
N TRP A 500 18.00 16.25 -11.32
CA TRP A 500 17.72 16.37 -9.88
C TRP A 500 18.61 17.39 -9.16
N HIS A 501 19.84 17.61 -9.62
CA HIS A 501 20.82 18.54 -9.03
C HIS A 501 21.56 19.34 -10.12
N PRO A 502 20.86 20.23 -10.86
CA PRO A 502 21.45 20.97 -11.98
C PRO A 502 22.67 21.80 -11.58
N ALA A 503 22.71 22.33 -10.35
CA ALA A 503 23.86 23.06 -9.83
C ALA A 503 25.09 22.14 -9.64
N LEU A 504 24.89 20.92 -9.13
CA LEU A 504 25.97 19.93 -9.02
C LEU A 504 26.47 19.49 -10.40
N ARG A 505 25.57 19.25 -11.37
CA ARG A 505 25.93 18.98 -12.76
C ARG A 505 26.84 20.08 -13.33
N ALA A 506 26.50 21.35 -13.08
CA ALA A 506 27.30 22.49 -13.54
C ALA A 506 28.70 22.52 -12.89
N ILE A 507 28.80 22.21 -11.59
CA ILE A 507 30.08 22.10 -10.87
C ILE A 507 30.95 20.99 -11.47
N ILE A 508 30.40 19.79 -11.68
CA ILE A 508 31.14 18.66 -12.27
C ILE A 508 31.56 18.95 -13.71
N SER A 509 30.71 19.61 -14.48
CA SER A 509 31.04 20.02 -15.86
C SER A 509 32.18 21.05 -15.88
N ALA A 510 32.16 22.01 -14.94
CA ALA A 510 33.23 22.99 -14.78
C ALA A 510 34.55 22.33 -14.35
N TRP A 511 34.49 21.33 -13.47
CA TRP A 511 35.65 20.51 -13.09
C TRP A 511 36.24 19.79 -14.30
N LYS A 512 35.43 19.02 -15.04
CA LYS A 512 35.89 18.29 -16.23
C LYS A 512 36.47 19.23 -17.30
N THR A 513 35.86 20.40 -17.50
CA THR A 513 36.33 21.40 -18.47
C THR A 513 37.70 21.98 -18.09
N ALA A 514 38.01 22.07 -16.79
CA ALA A 514 39.35 22.48 -16.37
C ALA A 514 40.40 21.44 -16.78
N GLY A 515 40.05 20.15 -16.79
CA GLY A 515 40.99 19.07 -17.07
C GLY A 515 42.07 18.94 -15.98
N PRO A 516 43.03 18.01 -16.12
CA PRO A 516 44.03 17.74 -15.09
C PRO A 516 45.01 18.89 -14.89
N ALA A 517 45.41 19.57 -15.98
CA ALA A 517 46.35 20.68 -15.95
C ALA A 517 45.69 22.08 -15.78
N GLY A 518 44.36 22.17 -15.82
CA GLY A 518 43.69 23.46 -15.74
C GLY A 518 43.55 24.00 -14.33
N ASN A 519 43.35 25.31 -14.26
CA ASN A 519 43.16 26.04 -13.02
C ASN A 519 41.79 25.72 -12.40
N VAL A 520 41.82 24.99 -11.28
CA VAL A 520 40.66 24.63 -10.46
C VAL A 520 40.41 25.59 -9.30
N ASN A 521 41.26 26.61 -9.11
CA ASN A 521 41.10 27.65 -8.10
C ASN A 521 40.06 28.69 -8.51
N LYS A 522 38.86 28.20 -8.86
CA LYS A 522 37.68 28.99 -9.18
C LYS A 522 36.68 28.84 -8.03
N PRO A 523 36.01 29.91 -7.58
CA PRO A 523 35.04 29.83 -6.49
C PRO A 523 33.98 28.74 -6.67
N ALA A 524 33.53 28.54 -7.92
CA ALA A 524 32.55 27.50 -8.29
C ALA A 524 33.03 26.05 -8.06
N ILE A 525 34.33 25.82 -7.94
CA ILE A 525 34.94 24.49 -7.72
C ILE A 525 35.48 24.37 -6.28
N VAL A 526 36.16 25.42 -5.80
CA VAL A 526 36.80 25.45 -4.47
C VAL A 526 35.77 25.27 -3.36
N GLY A 527 34.63 25.97 -3.42
CA GLY A 527 33.59 25.88 -2.40
C GLY A 527 33.07 24.45 -2.23
N PRO A 528 32.55 23.81 -3.30
CA PRO A 528 32.08 22.43 -3.24
C PRO A 528 33.16 21.41 -2.82
N LEU A 529 34.41 21.55 -3.29
CA LEU A 529 35.51 20.67 -2.86
C LEU A 529 35.76 20.77 -1.35
N ALA A 530 35.79 21.99 -0.81
CA ALA A 530 35.97 22.21 0.62
C ALA A 530 34.79 21.66 1.42
N SER A 531 33.55 21.90 0.98
CA SER A 531 32.33 21.53 1.71
C SER A 531 32.03 20.03 1.70
N TYR A 532 32.35 19.30 0.64
CA TYR A 532 31.91 17.91 0.47
C TYR A 532 33.05 16.89 0.47
N MET A 533 34.27 17.29 0.08
CA MET A 533 35.39 16.36 -0.03
C MET A 533 36.35 16.46 1.15
N ASP A 534 36.28 17.52 1.95
CA ASP A 534 37.29 17.89 2.96
C ASP A 534 38.72 17.95 2.39
N LEU A 535 38.85 18.30 1.10
CA LEU A 535 40.13 18.33 0.40
C LEU A 535 40.61 19.78 0.16
N PRO A 536 41.79 20.18 0.68
CA PRO A 536 42.38 21.46 0.33
C PRO A 536 42.84 21.43 -1.13
N ILE A 537 42.61 22.52 -1.87
CA ILE A 537 42.90 22.58 -3.30
C ILE A 537 44.39 22.36 -3.63
N GLN A 538 45.28 22.71 -2.69
CA GLN A 538 46.71 22.50 -2.82
C GLN A 538 47.07 21.01 -2.90
N ALA A 539 46.27 20.12 -2.31
CA ALA A 539 46.51 18.68 -2.36
C ALA A 539 46.23 18.06 -3.74
N ILE A 540 45.55 18.78 -4.64
CA ILE A 540 45.12 18.28 -5.95
C ILE A 540 45.68 19.11 -7.11
N GLU A 541 46.65 19.98 -6.84
CA GLU A 541 47.27 20.87 -7.83
C GLU A 541 48.00 20.08 -8.93
N ASN A 542 48.71 19.01 -8.55
CA ASN A 542 49.48 18.14 -9.45
C ASN A 542 48.73 16.85 -9.85
N ARG A 543 47.40 16.91 -10.01
CA ARG A 543 46.58 15.73 -10.36
C ARG A 543 46.83 15.28 -11.80
N ASP A 544 46.92 13.97 -12.00
CA ASP A 544 46.90 13.37 -13.33
C ASP A 544 45.45 13.20 -13.85
N GLN A 545 45.29 12.77 -15.10
CA GLN A 545 43.96 12.56 -15.70
C GLN A 545 43.12 11.55 -14.89
N ARG A 546 43.74 10.46 -14.43
CA ARG A 546 43.03 9.40 -13.70
C ARG A 546 42.50 9.90 -12.36
N MET A 547 43.30 10.66 -11.63
CA MET A 547 42.91 11.30 -10.37
C MET A 547 41.86 12.38 -10.62
N HIS A 548 42.00 13.17 -11.69
CA HIS A 548 41.03 14.19 -12.09
C HIS A 548 39.64 13.58 -12.30
N ASP A 549 39.55 12.50 -13.05
CA ASP A 549 38.28 11.84 -13.34
C ASP A 549 37.71 11.12 -12.11
N ALA A 550 38.57 10.48 -11.31
CA ALA A 550 38.15 9.82 -10.07
C ALA A 550 37.55 10.80 -9.06
N LEU A 551 38.15 12.00 -8.93
CA LEU A 551 37.64 13.05 -8.05
C LEU A 551 36.27 13.56 -8.50
N ALA A 552 35.98 13.62 -9.81
CA ALA A 552 34.66 14.00 -10.29
C ALA A 552 33.56 13.03 -9.78
N VAL A 553 33.83 11.72 -9.87
CA VAL A 553 32.90 10.70 -9.37
C VAL A 553 32.77 10.76 -7.85
N GLU A 554 33.87 10.95 -7.14
CA GLU A 554 33.86 11.05 -5.69
C GLU A 554 33.13 12.32 -5.21
N MET A 555 33.26 13.45 -5.91
CA MET A 555 32.51 14.68 -5.64
C MET A 555 31.01 14.44 -5.74
N VAL A 556 30.55 13.75 -6.79
CA VAL A 556 29.13 13.39 -6.92
C VAL A 556 28.70 12.51 -5.75
N TYR A 557 29.43 11.42 -5.50
CA TYR A 557 29.08 10.48 -4.44
C TYR A 557 28.99 11.17 -3.06
N LYS A 558 29.99 11.97 -2.69
CA LYS A 558 30.01 12.67 -1.40
C LYS A 558 29.02 13.82 -1.33
N ALA A 559 28.67 14.43 -2.46
CA ALA A 559 27.68 15.50 -2.49
C ALA A 559 26.26 15.00 -2.23
N VAL A 560 25.88 13.79 -2.71
CA VAL A 560 24.46 13.35 -2.69
C VAL A 560 24.20 11.97 -2.08
N VAL A 561 25.20 11.12 -1.82
CA VAL A 561 24.99 9.72 -1.34
C VAL A 561 25.46 9.49 0.10
N ALA A 562 26.73 9.77 0.39
CA ALA A 562 27.29 9.57 1.72
C ALA A 562 28.68 10.21 1.88
N SER A 563 29.04 10.57 3.11
CA SER A 563 30.38 11.10 3.42
C SER A 563 31.52 10.07 3.30
N GLN A 564 31.21 8.78 3.37
CA GLN A 564 32.16 7.66 3.30
C GLN A 564 31.80 6.72 2.16
N GLY A 565 32.80 6.06 1.57
CA GLY A 565 32.64 5.27 0.34
C GLY A 565 31.56 4.18 0.35
N PRO A 566 31.17 3.66 -0.83
CA PRO A 566 29.98 2.81 -1.02
C PRO A 566 30.01 1.46 -0.31
N ARG A 567 31.18 1.03 0.17
CA ARG A 567 31.37 -0.20 0.96
C ARG A 567 31.32 0.04 2.47
N HIS A 568 30.93 1.23 2.89
CA HIS A 568 30.75 1.53 4.31
C HIS A 568 29.64 0.67 4.89
N LYS A 569 29.81 0.22 6.14
CA LYS A 569 28.88 -0.72 6.76
C LYS A 569 27.49 -0.14 6.98
N ASP A 570 27.37 1.15 7.28
CA ASP A 570 26.06 1.82 7.32
C ASP A 570 25.33 1.71 5.97
N MET A 571 26.05 1.85 4.84
CA MET A 571 25.47 1.70 3.51
C MET A 571 25.06 0.25 3.23
N GLU A 572 25.87 -0.73 3.63
CA GLU A 572 25.53 -2.14 3.50
C GLU A 572 24.25 -2.50 4.26
N TRP A 573 24.07 -2.00 5.49
CA TRP A 573 22.86 -2.22 6.28
C TRP A 573 21.64 -1.52 5.70
N LEU A 574 21.80 -0.30 5.18
CA LEU A 574 20.73 0.42 4.50
C LEU A 574 20.28 -0.34 3.25
N LEU A 575 21.22 -0.71 2.38
CA LEU A 575 20.98 -1.55 1.19
C LEU A 575 20.31 -2.87 1.55
N ARG A 576 20.77 -3.51 2.62
CA ARG A 576 20.23 -4.79 3.10
C ARG A 576 18.74 -4.68 3.45
N GLY A 577 18.33 -3.64 4.17
CA GLY A 577 16.93 -3.34 4.42
C GLY A 577 16.14 -3.00 3.16
N PHE A 578 16.67 -2.06 2.37
CA PHE A 578 16.03 -1.52 1.16
C PHE A 578 15.76 -2.57 0.08
N LYS A 579 16.59 -3.62 0.00
CA LYS A 579 16.40 -4.71 -0.95
C LYS A 579 15.08 -5.47 -0.77
N LEU A 580 14.50 -5.47 0.44
CA LEU A 580 13.31 -6.27 0.79
C LEU A 580 13.42 -7.71 0.27
N THR A 581 14.55 -8.36 0.55
CA THR A 581 14.84 -9.68 -0.04
C THR A 581 13.87 -10.73 0.50
N CYS A 582 13.12 -11.37 -0.38
CA CYS A 582 12.22 -12.47 -0.02
C CYS A 582 12.87 -13.84 -0.24
N ARG A 583 12.31 -14.88 0.40
CA ARG A 583 12.82 -16.27 0.32
C ARG A 583 12.84 -16.85 -1.09
N ASN A 584 11.96 -16.37 -1.97
CA ASN A 584 11.88 -16.76 -3.38
C ASN A 584 12.91 -16.04 -4.28
N GLY A 585 13.84 -15.27 -3.71
CA GLY A 585 14.84 -14.51 -4.46
C GLY A 585 14.36 -13.17 -5.00
N PHE A 586 13.11 -12.76 -4.72
CA PHE A 586 12.65 -11.41 -5.04
C PHE A 586 13.50 -10.36 -4.31
N GLN A 587 13.82 -9.28 -5.02
CA GLN A 587 14.45 -8.08 -4.49
C GLN A 587 13.80 -6.87 -5.13
N PHE A 588 13.38 -5.90 -4.32
CA PHE A 588 12.68 -4.70 -4.77
C PHE A 588 13.48 -3.91 -5.83
N PRO A 589 14.78 -3.62 -5.65
CA PRO A 589 15.61 -2.96 -6.67
C PRO A 589 15.58 -3.65 -8.04
N LYS A 590 15.74 -4.98 -8.06
CA LYS A 590 15.70 -5.77 -9.30
C LYS A 590 14.34 -5.70 -10.00
N PHE A 591 13.26 -5.66 -9.23
CA PHE A 591 11.91 -5.53 -9.77
C PHE A 591 11.73 -4.17 -10.45
N VAL A 592 12.08 -3.08 -9.75
CA VAL A 592 11.96 -1.72 -10.26
C VAL A 592 12.76 -1.51 -11.53
N CYS A 593 14.01 -1.97 -11.57
CA CYS A 593 14.86 -1.82 -12.75
C CYS A 593 14.34 -2.55 -14.00
N ASN A 594 13.45 -3.54 -13.84
CA ASN A 594 12.81 -4.25 -14.95
C ASN A 594 11.47 -3.61 -15.39
N THR A 595 11.04 -2.50 -14.79
CA THR A 595 9.80 -1.82 -15.16
C THR A 595 9.97 -0.98 -16.43
N SER A 596 8.86 -0.67 -17.12
CA SER A 596 8.88 0.23 -18.26
C SER A 596 9.40 1.62 -17.88
N GLY A 597 10.50 2.04 -18.51
CA GLY A 597 11.20 3.29 -18.20
C GLY A 597 12.28 3.17 -17.12
N GLY A 598 12.43 2.00 -16.50
CA GLY A 598 13.47 1.72 -15.50
C GLY A 598 13.28 2.46 -14.18
N SER A 599 14.37 2.56 -13.40
CA SER A 599 14.35 3.20 -12.08
C SER A 599 14.09 4.70 -12.13
N GLU A 600 14.54 5.40 -13.18
CA GLU A 600 14.37 6.85 -13.32
C GLU A 600 12.90 7.20 -13.51
N ALA A 601 12.20 6.57 -14.47
CA ALA A 601 10.77 6.78 -14.65
C ALA A 601 9.97 6.42 -13.40
N PHE A 602 10.40 5.37 -12.67
CA PHE A 602 9.82 5.01 -11.39
C PHE A 602 10.03 6.10 -10.32
N LEU A 603 11.25 6.60 -10.16
CA LEU A 603 11.57 7.68 -9.23
C LEU A 603 10.83 8.96 -9.59
N THR A 604 10.80 9.38 -10.86
CA THR A 604 10.01 10.52 -11.31
C THR A 604 8.53 10.33 -10.94
N LYS A 605 7.96 9.13 -11.12
CA LYS A 605 6.58 8.82 -10.74
C LYS A 605 6.36 8.88 -9.22
N VAL A 606 7.27 8.32 -8.43
CA VAL A 606 7.20 8.33 -6.95
C VAL A 606 7.37 9.76 -6.43
N MET A 607 8.35 10.49 -6.92
CA MET A 607 8.62 11.88 -6.53
C MET A 607 7.54 12.84 -7.01
N ALA A 608 6.84 12.54 -8.12
CA ALA A 608 5.64 13.28 -8.53
C ALA A 608 4.44 13.09 -7.57
N SER A 609 4.55 12.20 -6.56
CA SER A 609 3.60 12.17 -5.45
C SER A 609 3.81 13.32 -4.46
N LEU A 610 4.99 13.98 -4.47
CA LEU A 610 5.20 15.23 -3.74
C LEU A 610 4.30 16.30 -4.32
N VAL A 611 3.35 16.73 -3.51
CA VAL A 611 2.35 17.67 -3.95
C VAL A 611 2.86 19.10 -3.74
N GLY A 612 3.13 19.80 -4.84
CA GLY A 612 3.18 21.26 -4.88
C GLY A 612 1.87 21.84 -5.42
N PRO A 613 1.66 23.16 -5.33
CA PRO A 613 0.42 23.82 -5.75
C PRO A 613 0.07 23.50 -7.21
N TYR A 614 1.03 23.66 -8.12
CA TYR A 614 0.83 23.41 -9.55
C TYR A 614 0.52 21.95 -9.90
N SER A 615 0.96 21.01 -9.06
CA SER A 615 0.63 19.59 -9.24
C SER A 615 -0.72 19.21 -8.62
N LEU A 616 -1.18 19.96 -7.60
CA LEU A 616 -2.42 19.69 -6.89
C LEU A 616 -3.64 20.28 -7.59
N ILE A 617 -3.55 21.53 -8.03
CA ILE A 617 -4.68 22.28 -8.61
C ILE A 617 -5.39 21.49 -9.72
N PRO A 618 -4.68 20.90 -10.71
CA PRO A 618 -5.34 20.12 -11.77
C PRO A 618 -6.00 18.82 -11.29
N ARG A 619 -5.72 18.40 -10.05
CA ARG A 619 -6.24 17.19 -9.41
C ARG A 619 -7.33 17.50 -8.39
N LEU A 620 -7.70 18.77 -8.19
CA LEU A 620 -8.87 19.12 -7.40
C LEU A 620 -10.13 18.98 -8.26
N VAL A 621 -11.09 18.22 -7.75
CA VAL A 621 -12.39 17.99 -8.38
C VAL A 621 -13.43 18.73 -7.55
N PHE A 622 -14.23 19.57 -8.21
CA PHE A 622 -15.32 20.32 -7.60
C PHE A 622 -16.65 19.82 -8.20
N PRO A 623 -17.31 18.82 -7.59
CA PRO A 623 -18.58 18.33 -8.09
C PRO A 623 -19.63 19.45 -8.17
N PRO A 624 -20.51 19.44 -9.20
CA PRO A 624 -21.58 20.41 -9.29
C PRO A 624 -22.45 20.41 -8.03
N SER A 625 -22.72 21.60 -7.49
CA SER A 625 -23.57 21.77 -6.31
C SER A 625 -24.52 22.95 -6.53
N PRO A 626 -25.82 22.81 -6.21
CA PRO A 626 -26.77 23.93 -6.29
C PRO A 626 -26.40 25.07 -5.34
N LEU A 627 -25.60 24.78 -4.30
CA LEU A 627 -25.13 25.74 -3.31
C LEU A 627 -24.00 26.64 -3.84
N ALA A 628 -23.39 26.29 -4.98
CA ALA A 628 -22.26 27.04 -5.52
C ALA A 628 -22.63 28.45 -5.97
N GLY A 629 -23.81 28.63 -6.60
CA GLY A 629 -24.24 29.92 -7.16
C GLY A 629 -24.25 31.08 -6.15
N PRO A 630 -24.96 30.95 -5.01
CA PRO A 630 -24.98 31.98 -3.97
C PRO A 630 -23.59 32.28 -3.39
N ILE A 631 -22.72 31.28 -3.28
CA ILE A 631 -21.37 31.46 -2.77
C ILE A 631 -20.52 32.23 -3.78
N VAL A 632 -20.60 31.91 -5.08
CA VAL A 632 -19.91 32.66 -6.14
C VAL A 632 -20.34 34.13 -6.16
N GLU A 633 -21.64 34.39 -6.03
CA GLU A 633 -22.18 35.75 -5.93
C GLU A 633 -21.62 36.49 -4.72
N ALA A 634 -21.65 35.87 -3.53
CA ALA A 634 -21.09 36.44 -2.31
C ALA A 634 -19.57 36.63 -2.37
N MET A 635 -18.86 35.80 -3.13
CA MET A 635 -17.43 35.95 -3.38
C MET A 635 -17.12 36.96 -4.51
N GLY A 636 -18.12 37.61 -5.09
CA GLY A 636 -17.92 38.63 -6.13
C GLY A 636 -17.50 38.05 -7.47
N GLY A 637 -18.01 36.86 -7.81
CA GLY A 637 -17.74 36.15 -9.06
C GLY A 637 -16.59 35.14 -9.00
N GLU A 638 -15.83 35.10 -7.90
CA GLU A 638 -14.79 34.10 -7.64
C GLU A 638 -15.44 32.73 -7.36
N THR A 639 -14.96 31.67 -7.99
CA THR A 639 -15.44 30.30 -7.76
C THR A 639 -14.72 29.62 -6.62
N LEU A 640 -15.24 28.47 -6.16
CA LEU A 640 -14.53 27.66 -5.17
C LEU A 640 -13.19 27.16 -5.71
N ALA A 641 -13.10 26.86 -7.01
CA ALA A 641 -11.85 26.48 -7.65
C ALA A 641 -10.84 27.64 -7.62
N ASP A 642 -11.27 28.86 -7.92
CA ASP A 642 -10.43 30.06 -7.87
C ASP A 642 -9.91 30.32 -6.44
N LEU A 643 -10.76 30.16 -5.42
CA LEU A 643 -10.36 30.30 -4.01
C LEU A 643 -9.28 29.28 -3.64
N PHE A 644 -9.43 28.01 -4.01
CA PHE A 644 -8.44 26.98 -3.69
C PHE A 644 -7.15 27.18 -4.48
N GLN A 645 -7.23 27.60 -5.74
CA GLN A 645 -6.06 27.94 -6.54
C GLN A 645 -5.28 29.09 -5.89
N ASP A 646 -5.93 30.21 -5.59
CA ASP A 646 -5.27 31.35 -4.92
C ASP A 646 -4.77 30.98 -3.53
N TYR A 647 -5.48 30.14 -2.76
CA TYR A 647 -5.00 29.67 -1.47
C TYR A 647 -3.69 28.86 -1.58
N LEU A 648 -3.63 27.94 -2.54
CA LEU A 648 -2.53 26.99 -2.71
C LEU A 648 -1.26 27.64 -3.27
N GLU A 649 -1.39 28.62 -4.15
CA GLU A 649 -0.25 29.32 -4.77
C GLU A 649 0.50 30.26 -3.80
N GLN A 650 -0.09 30.57 -2.65
CA GLN A 650 0.42 31.56 -1.70
C GLN A 650 1.30 30.91 -0.61
N THR A 651 2.25 31.67 -0.08
CA THR A 651 3.16 31.23 1.00
C THR A 651 2.83 31.89 2.34
N GLY A 652 3.39 31.34 3.41
CA GLY A 652 3.37 31.90 4.76
C GLY A 652 2.01 31.85 5.44
N VAL A 653 1.92 32.49 6.60
CA VAL A 653 0.70 32.54 7.42
C VAL A 653 -0.18 33.72 6.98
N PRO A 654 -1.45 33.51 6.58
CA PRO A 654 -2.32 34.60 6.10
C PRO A 654 -2.66 35.64 7.17
N CYS A 655 -2.91 35.19 8.39
CA CYS A 655 -3.21 36.03 9.57
C CYS A 655 -2.34 35.59 10.76
N PRO A 656 -1.09 36.06 10.86
CA PRO A 656 -0.15 35.66 11.91
C PRO A 656 -0.67 35.76 13.35
N ALA A 657 -1.37 36.82 13.73
CA ALA A 657 -1.83 36.98 15.12
C ALA A 657 -2.93 35.97 15.47
N LEU A 658 -3.87 35.74 14.55
CA LEU A 658 -4.89 34.69 14.72
C LEU A 658 -4.27 33.29 14.70
N PHE A 659 -3.27 33.07 13.85
CA PHE A 659 -2.60 31.78 13.76
C PHE A 659 -1.84 31.41 15.03
N GLU A 660 -1.13 32.34 15.65
CA GLU A 660 -0.46 32.09 16.93
C GLU A 660 -1.44 31.73 18.05
N ALA A 661 -2.68 32.23 17.99
CA ALA A 661 -3.74 31.82 18.92
C ALA A 661 -4.22 30.37 18.69
N CYS A 662 -4.25 29.91 17.43
CA CYS A 662 -4.64 28.55 17.06
C CYS A 662 -3.51 27.52 17.21
N LYS A 663 -2.25 27.96 17.11
CA LYS A 663 -1.06 27.11 17.07
C LYS A 663 -0.93 26.08 18.19
N PRO A 664 -1.32 26.35 19.45
CA PRO A 664 -1.30 25.33 20.51
C PRO A 664 -2.24 24.14 20.29
N HIS A 665 -3.18 24.25 19.34
CA HIS A 665 -4.13 23.18 18.99
C HIS A 665 -3.67 22.32 17.82
N PHE A 666 -2.56 22.64 17.17
CA PHE A 666 -2.03 21.82 16.07
C PHE A 666 -1.10 20.74 16.63
N THR A 667 -1.11 19.58 16.00
CA THR A 667 -0.16 18.52 16.34
C THR A 667 1.25 18.86 15.88
N GLU A 668 2.24 18.31 16.58
CA GLU A 668 3.67 18.46 16.22
C GLU A 668 4.04 17.72 14.93
N SER A 669 3.12 16.94 14.36
CA SER A 669 3.34 16.19 13.11
C SER A 669 3.57 17.13 11.92
N ALA A 670 2.95 18.31 11.90
CA ALA A 670 3.16 19.30 10.86
C ALA A 670 4.37 20.19 11.18
N ASP A 671 5.41 20.15 10.34
CA ASP A 671 6.59 21.01 10.47
C ASP A 671 6.27 22.47 10.11
N LEU A 672 5.83 23.24 11.11
CA LEU A 672 5.47 24.64 10.96
C LEU A 672 6.67 25.54 10.59
N THR A 673 7.91 25.08 10.70
CA THR A 673 9.08 25.85 10.24
C THR A 673 9.09 26.02 8.72
N ARG A 674 8.34 25.18 8.00
CA ARG A 674 8.18 25.21 6.55
C ARG A 674 6.99 26.02 6.08
N VAL A 675 6.31 26.78 6.94
CA VAL A 675 5.08 27.50 6.56
C VAL A 675 5.26 28.48 5.40
N ASP A 676 6.48 29.00 5.21
CA ASP A 676 6.83 29.89 4.10
C ASP A 676 7.21 29.14 2.80
N SER A 677 7.28 27.81 2.83
CA SER A 677 7.55 27.00 1.65
C SER A 677 6.36 27.07 0.67
N PRO A 678 6.61 27.22 -0.64
CA PRO A 678 5.55 27.26 -1.66
C PRO A 678 4.71 25.98 -1.72
N ASN A 679 5.24 24.85 -1.23
CA ASN A 679 4.52 23.58 -1.23
C ASN A 679 3.74 23.34 0.06
N PHE A 680 3.95 24.15 1.11
CA PHE A 680 3.44 23.84 2.45
C PHE A 680 1.92 23.68 2.48
N ARG A 681 1.17 24.65 1.95
CA ARG A 681 -0.29 24.63 1.97
C ARG A 681 -0.88 23.48 1.16
N ALA A 682 -0.27 23.18 0.01
CA ALA A 682 -0.66 22.04 -0.82
C ALA A 682 -0.42 20.71 -0.11
N GLN A 683 0.70 20.58 0.60
CA GLN A 683 1.02 19.40 1.40
C GLN A 683 0.06 19.26 2.59
N MET A 684 -0.24 20.35 3.32
CA MET A 684 -1.17 20.30 4.46
C MET A 684 -2.59 19.95 4.03
N LEU A 685 -3.10 20.54 2.94
CA LEU A 685 -4.41 20.18 2.40
C LEU A 685 -4.45 18.71 1.95
N THR A 686 -3.42 18.25 1.24
CA THR A 686 -3.31 16.85 0.81
C THR A 686 -3.25 15.92 2.01
N TRP A 687 -2.52 16.29 3.06
CA TRP A 687 -2.43 15.51 4.29
C TRP A 687 -3.77 15.40 4.98
N ALA A 688 -4.45 16.52 5.23
CA ALA A 688 -5.78 16.55 5.82
C ALA A 688 -6.77 15.64 5.06
N VAL A 689 -6.72 15.68 3.72
CA VAL A 689 -7.67 14.97 2.86
C VAL A 689 -7.32 13.51 2.63
N THR A 690 -6.05 13.12 2.66
CA THR A 690 -5.62 11.77 2.22
C THR A 690 -4.98 10.94 3.33
N GLY A 691 -4.62 11.55 4.45
CA GLY A 691 -3.86 10.94 5.54
C GLY A 691 -2.34 11.11 5.42
N GLN A 692 -1.86 11.66 4.31
CA GLN A 692 -0.43 11.83 4.03
C GLN A 692 -0.17 13.07 3.17
N PRO A 693 1.00 13.72 3.25
CA PRO A 693 1.29 14.92 2.46
C PRO A 693 1.58 14.65 0.96
N PHE A 694 1.15 13.49 0.46
CA PHE A 694 1.45 12.98 -0.88
C PHE A 694 0.20 12.45 -1.58
N LEU A 695 0.09 12.69 -2.88
CA LEU A 695 -1.01 12.18 -3.69
C LEU A 695 -0.49 11.12 -4.68
N PRO A 696 -0.79 9.83 -4.48
CA PRO A 696 -0.25 8.74 -5.30
C PRO A 696 -0.48 8.97 -6.79
N ALA A 697 0.51 8.62 -7.61
CA ALA A 697 0.39 8.69 -9.06
C ALA A 697 -0.74 7.78 -9.56
N GLY A 698 -1.77 8.39 -10.17
CA GLY A 698 -2.98 7.69 -10.64
C GLY A 698 -4.17 7.75 -9.68
N SER A 699 -4.07 8.47 -8.55
CA SER A 699 -5.24 8.83 -7.75
C SER A 699 -6.27 9.61 -8.60
N SER A 700 -7.56 9.44 -8.28
CA SER A 700 -8.68 10.19 -8.87
C SER A 700 -8.68 11.69 -8.52
N GLY A 701 -7.71 12.15 -7.74
CA GLY A 701 -7.65 13.51 -7.24
C GLY A 701 -8.37 13.68 -5.90
N ILE A 702 -8.46 14.93 -5.45
CA ILE A 702 -9.13 15.33 -4.22
C ILE A 702 -10.48 15.93 -4.59
N SER A 703 -11.56 15.41 -4.03
CA SER A 703 -12.90 15.95 -4.27
C SER A 703 -13.30 16.92 -3.15
N ILE A 704 -13.56 18.17 -3.52
CA ILE A 704 -13.97 19.25 -2.61
C ILE A 704 -15.45 19.52 -2.86
N MET A 705 -16.28 19.23 -1.86
CA MET A 705 -17.73 19.28 -1.96
C MET A 705 -18.32 20.33 -1.04
N LEU A 706 -19.25 21.12 -1.57
CA LEU A 706 -20.14 21.95 -0.77
C LEU A 706 -21.31 21.11 -0.29
N VAL A 707 -21.55 21.12 1.02
CA VAL A 707 -22.66 20.39 1.64
C VAL A 707 -23.61 21.34 2.35
N ASP A 708 -24.87 20.91 2.42
CA ASP A 708 -25.90 21.58 3.22
C ASP A 708 -25.67 21.29 4.72
N ASP A 709 -26.24 22.14 5.59
CA ASP A 709 -26.16 22.03 7.04
C ASP A 709 -26.82 20.72 7.53
N ASP A 710 -27.84 20.27 6.80
CA ASP A 710 -28.57 19.03 7.06
C ASP A 710 -28.06 17.82 6.27
N ASP A 711 -26.92 17.91 5.57
CA ASP A 711 -26.35 16.77 4.84
C ASP A 711 -26.01 15.63 5.83
N PRO A 712 -26.66 14.45 5.71
CA PRO A 712 -26.46 13.33 6.65
C PRO A 712 -25.08 12.69 6.52
N VAL A 713 -24.38 12.95 5.42
CA VAL A 713 -23.09 12.36 5.10
C VAL A 713 -21.93 13.29 5.50
N TYR A 714 -22.20 14.53 5.93
CA TYR A 714 -21.20 15.45 6.49
C TYR A 714 -20.52 14.86 7.74
N LEU A 715 -21.30 14.36 8.70
CA LEU A 715 -20.84 13.66 9.91
C LEU A 715 -21.66 12.39 10.10
N GLY A 716 -21.31 11.32 9.36
CA GLY A 716 -22.07 10.06 9.34
C GLY A 716 -22.49 9.56 10.72
N GLY A 717 -23.80 9.55 10.98
CA GLY A 717 -24.43 8.99 12.18
C GLY A 717 -24.22 9.78 13.49
N HIS A 718 -23.76 11.03 13.43
CA HIS A 718 -23.64 11.87 14.64
C HIS A 718 -24.95 12.59 14.98
N ASP A 719 -25.08 12.97 16.26
CA ASP A 719 -26.17 13.81 16.76
C ASP A 719 -26.29 15.10 15.94
N THR A 720 -27.54 15.48 15.65
CA THR A 720 -27.89 16.66 14.87
C THR A 720 -27.34 17.94 15.51
N GLU A 721 -27.28 17.99 16.85
CA GLU A 721 -26.73 19.15 17.57
C GLU A 721 -25.23 19.32 17.36
N MET A 722 -24.45 18.24 17.49
CA MET A 722 -23.01 18.25 17.22
C MET A 722 -22.72 18.64 15.76
N ARG A 723 -23.51 18.12 14.82
CA ARG A 723 -23.40 18.49 13.40
C ARG A 723 -23.58 19.98 13.20
N ARG A 724 -24.65 20.57 13.76
CA ARG A 724 -24.89 22.02 13.66
C ARG A 724 -23.74 22.83 14.24
N ALA A 725 -23.22 22.44 15.41
CA ALA A 725 -22.07 23.14 16.01
C ALA A 725 -20.81 23.10 15.13
N LEU A 726 -20.55 21.98 14.46
CA LEU A 726 -19.41 21.82 13.54
C LEU A 726 -19.62 22.57 12.22
N VAL A 727 -20.84 22.60 11.69
CA VAL A 727 -21.22 23.46 10.56
C VAL A 727 -21.05 24.94 10.92
N ASP A 728 -21.55 25.36 12.09
CA ASP A 728 -21.53 26.76 12.52
C ASP A 728 -20.12 27.29 12.78
N SER A 729 -19.23 26.43 13.26
CA SER A 729 -17.80 26.74 13.42
C SER A 729 -17.00 26.65 12.11
N GLY A 730 -17.63 26.21 11.01
CA GLY A 730 -16.97 26.07 9.72
C GLY A 730 -15.96 24.94 9.65
N THR A 731 -16.16 23.88 10.45
CA THR A 731 -15.26 22.73 10.44
C THR A 731 -15.31 22.03 9.08
N ILE A 732 -14.18 21.65 8.48
CA ILE A 732 -14.19 20.86 7.24
C ILE A 732 -14.21 19.38 7.60
N SER A 733 -15.15 18.63 7.05
CA SER A 733 -15.20 17.18 7.23
C SER A 733 -14.32 16.48 6.19
N TYR A 734 -13.13 16.06 6.64
CA TYR A 734 -12.16 15.32 5.83
C TYR A 734 -12.44 13.81 5.88
N ARG A 735 -12.43 13.17 4.71
CA ARG A 735 -12.68 11.72 4.55
C ARG A 735 -11.48 11.08 3.84
N THR A 736 -10.46 10.71 4.62
CA THR A 736 -9.18 10.19 4.11
C THR A 736 -9.31 8.96 3.21
N CYS A 737 -10.22 8.04 3.54
CA CYS A 737 -10.51 6.87 2.72
C CYS A 737 -11.08 7.19 1.33
N PHE A 738 -11.73 8.35 1.18
CA PHE A 738 -12.38 8.78 -0.07
C PHE A 738 -11.65 9.93 -0.77
N GLN A 739 -10.60 10.49 -0.14
CA GLN A 739 -9.89 11.67 -0.62
C GLN A 739 -10.86 12.85 -0.84
N GLN A 740 -11.75 13.07 0.14
CA GLN A 740 -12.80 14.08 0.08
C GLN A 740 -12.68 15.11 1.21
N ALA A 741 -12.93 16.37 0.88
CA ALA A 741 -13.20 17.45 1.83
C ALA A 741 -14.63 17.93 1.64
N ARG A 742 -15.38 18.04 2.74
CA ARG A 742 -16.76 18.55 2.72
C ARG A 742 -16.83 19.86 3.48
N ILE A 743 -17.21 20.91 2.77
CA ILE A 743 -17.25 22.29 3.24
C ILE A 743 -18.70 22.66 3.52
N PRO A 744 -19.03 23.11 4.75
CA PRO A 744 -20.37 23.61 5.07
C PRO A 744 -20.65 24.90 4.27
N ALA A 745 -21.62 24.84 3.36
CA ALA A 745 -21.93 25.93 2.45
C ALA A 745 -22.41 27.18 3.19
N SER A 746 -23.21 27.02 4.26
CA SER A 746 -23.74 28.14 5.04
C SER A 746 -22.64 28.96 5.72
N PHE A 747 -21.64 28.28 6.29
CA PHE A 747 -20.48 28.95 6.88
C PHE A 747 -19.69 29.72 5.83
N LEU A 748 -19.39 29.09 4.70
CA LEU A 748 -18.62 29.74 3.63
C LEU A 748 -19.36 30.96 3.07
N LEU A 749 -20.68 30.88 2.94
CA LEU A 749 -21.53 32.00 2.53
C LEU A 749 -21.47 33.16 3.55
N ARG A 750 -21.63 32.86 4.85
CA ARG A 750 -21.52 33.86 5.93
C ARG A 750 -20.15 34.52 5.96
N ALA A 751 -19.09 33.73 5.80
CA ALA A 751 -17.72 34.24 5.71
C ALA A 751 -17.55 35.14 4.48
N ALA A 752 -18.06 34.73 3.32
CA ALA A 752 -17.96 35.53 2.11
C ALA A 752 -18.67 36.89 2.21
N GLN A 753 -19.78 36.96 2.92
CA GLN A 753 -20.59 38.17 3.13
C GLN A 753 -20.14 39.05 4.31
N ALA A 754 -19.25 38.55 5.17
CA ALA A 754 -18.83 39.28 6.36
C ALA A 754 -18.03 40.55 6.02
N ALA A 755 -18.15 41.57 6.88
CA ALA A 755 -17.38 42.80 6.77
C ALA A 755 -16.04 42.65 7.51
N TYR A 756 -14.94 42.83 6.78
CA TYR A 756 -13.58 42.70 7.31
C TYR A 756 -12.95 44.08 7.47
N THR A 757 -13.08 44.65 8.67
CA THR A 757 -12.63 46.03 9.00
C THR A 757 -11.53 46.06 10.07
N GLY A 758 -11.12 44.90 10.59
CA GLY A 758 -10.10 44.77 11.63
C GLY A 758 -8.67 44.73 11.10
N VAL A 759 -7.71 44.74 12.04
CA VAL A 759 -6.26 44.57 11.73
C VAL A 759 -6.01 43.15 11.19
N GLU A 760 -6.62 42.15 11.82
CA GLU A 760 -6.69 40.78 11.31
C GLU A 760 -8.08 40.18 11.55
N PRO A 761 -8.68 39.53 10.55
CA PRO A 761 -8.21 39.45 9.16
C PRO A 761 -8.46 40.77 8.41
N ALA A 762 -7.47 41.25 7.65
CA ALA A 762 -7.56 42.52 6.92
C ALA A 762 -8.47 42.47 5.68
N SER A 763 -8.84 41.28 5.23
CA SER A 763 -9.72 41.07 4.08
C SER A 763 -10.41 39.71 4.12
N ARG A 764 -11.50 39.57 3.36
CA ARG A 764 -12.21 38.29 3.12
C ARG A 764 -11.25 37.19 2.67
N ARG A 765 -10.42 37.48 1.67
CA ARG A 765 -9.45 36.53 1.12
C ARG A 765 -8.46 36.05 2.18
N LYS A 766 -7.91 36.97 3.00
CA LYS A 766 -6.99 36.61 4.10
C LYS A 766 -7.66 35.75 5.17
N PHE A 767 -8.92 36.03 5.49
CA PHE A 767 -9.71 35.20 6.40
C PHE A 767 -9.91 33.78 5.85
N LEU A 768 -10.39 33.65 4.62
CA LEU A 768 -10.65 32.34 4.00
C LEU A 768 -9.36 31.51 3.89
N HIS A 769 -8.24 32.13 3.52
CA HIS A 769 -6.94 31.45 3.50
C HIS A 769 -6.50 31.01 4.90
N HIS A 770 -6.67 31.86 5.91
CA HIS A 770 -6.34 31.51 7.30
C HIS A 770 -7.22 30.35 7.80
N TRP A 771 -8.52 30.39 7.50
CA TRP A 771 -9.46 29.34 7.83
C TRP A 771 -9.08 28.01 7.17
N LEU A 772 -8.85 27.97 5.85
CA LEU A 772 -8.42 26.77 5.14
C LEU A 772 -7.12 26.19 5.71
N LEU A 773 -6.15 27.04 6.06
CA LEU A 773 -4.89 26.62 6.66
C LEU A 773 -5.12 25.97 8.04
N CYS A 774 -5.89 26.62 8.92
CA CYS A 774 -6.17 26.09 10.25
C CYS A 774 -6.99 24.80 10.20
N GLN A 775 -7.97 24.71 9.29
CA GLN A 775 -8.75 23.49 9.09
C GLN A 775 -7.90 22.34 8.56
N SER A 776 -6.95 22.62 7.66
CA SER A 776 -6.03 21.60 7.15
C SER A 776 -5.09 21.12 8.26
N LEU A 777 -4.49 22.04 9.02
CA LEU A 777 -3.57 21.69 10.11
C LEU A 777 -4.25 20.99 11.28
N GLY A 778 -5.44 21.45 11.70
CA GLY A 778 -6.20 20.84 12.78
C GLY A 778 -6.74 19.44 12.44
N ALA A 779 -6.75 19.06 11.16
CA ALA A 779 -7.14 17.71 10.73
C ALA A 779 -5.96 16.72 10.71
N ILE A 780 -4.72 17.18 10.92
CA ILE A 780 -3.52 16.34 10.88
C ILE A 780 -3.16 15.90 12.30
N GLY A 781 -2.97 14.60 12.51
CA GLY A 781 -2.41 14.03 13.74
C GLY A 781 -3.38 13.95 14.93
N ASP A 782 -4.33 14.88 15.04
CA ASP A 782 -5.47 14.71 15.93
C ASP A 782 -6.38 13.64 15.36
N THR A 783 -7.16 12.99 16.23
CA THR A 783 -8.20 12.05 15.81
C THR A 783 -8.98 12.70 14.66
N HIS A 784 -8.69 12.34 13.40
CA HIS A 784 -9.77 12.15 12.44
C HIS A 784 -10.81 11.45 13.28
N THR A 785 -12.01 12.01 13.42
CA THR A 785 -13.09 11.32 14.12
C THR A 785 -13.27 10.00 13.38
N PHE A 786 -12.51 9.01 13.84
CA PHE A 786 -12.32 7.69 13.26
C PHE A 786 -13.47 6.92 13.89
N THR A 787 -14.64 7.12 13.30
CA THR A 787 -15.87 6.41 13.63
C THR A 787 -16.16 5.31 12.64
#